data_AF-Q17FH3-F1
#
_entry.id   AF-Q17FH3-F1
#
_cell.length_a   1.000
_cell.length_b   1.000
_cell.length_c   1.000
_cell.angle_alpha   90.00
_cell.angle_beta   90.00
_cell.angle_gamma   90.00
#
_symmetry.space_group_name_H-M   'P 1'
#
loop_
_entity.id
_entity.type
_entity.pdbx_description
1 polymer ?
#
loop_
_entity_poly.entity_id
_entity_poly.type
_entity_poly.pdbx_seq_one_letter_code
_entity_poly.pdbx_strand_id
1 'polypeptide(L)'
;MHLACLIFFLLCKSFSSGIVYVRMKNERGPMAVQAGINCLELLTDSYFHNRDSSQIQNLVIFHLDNLSSPSREIELGYLQNHHTGYEEMAYGGTQIFQLKVMSDVLPVESLRNVHFVDYKLIDFYVIVADEMEKLERAMRYVSSAYAFNPRGKFLILYNNPNNRDHEELFALEVLKLLFFGHHSVNVLVAYAVDLMTYNVYTGDPYHGTQNDCGKMKALKIATIVNGTFRNKASAITSIRMPKVPPEMKSCTFNLCARVASPFVNEGCKTGLELEIMRLLQESMKFNVNISCSTMERGELMEDNITWSDLLGKLRADECDIIVGSFYPDFDVHIDFAGTSLYLQDYYTWFVKLAGLESRWKVLLMIFEVPTWQLIALSLLISSISWYFIGSALPESNAHKLLSTCFLNTWCVFLCVSTNNRPMCSSLRIFFIASALYAMNLTTIYTSLLIIFFTSPPRMHQIDSIDEILAANFQIGGRMEYEDWFDNGDERDLRVSRLYDNSDDFQPSHTNLKAVSLGKRVMLTSRMYVKSSHFRDAVHGLTLDSFANQLELIVEKGFPLLPKFNRIISNLNDMGIVEKLFNDFLYNVTILEQIEEIVNPNEDDDHSLGSGRDEIVLTTDHLQSAFFFYFVGVVISTVVFFGEVFFNIPKHKSDGNLIPNNITMLRAQYVGWCTLSRKEKNK
;
A
#
# COMPACT_ATOMS: atom_id res chain seq x y z
N MET A 1 78.26 86.05 -0.10
CA MET A 1 78.65 85.55 1.24
C MET A 1 77.80 84.32 1.58
N HIS A 2 77.98 83.24 0.84
CA HIS A 2 77.24 81.96 0.99
C HIS A 2 78.26 80.82 1.01
N LEU A 3 79.06 80.76 2.08
CA LEU A 3 80.07 79.72 2.33
C LEU A 3 79.79 78.98 3.65
N ALA A 4 78.54 78.96 4.11
CA ALA A 4 78.17 78.41 5.42
C ALA A 4 77.20 77.21 5.38
N CYS A 5 76.63 76.83 4.22
CA CYS A 5 75.66 75.72 4.17
C CYS A 5 76.22 74.37 3.68
N LEU A 6 77.49 74.30 3.26
CA LEU A 6 78.07 73.06 2.71
C LEU A 6 78.76 72.16 3.76
N ILE A 7 78.85 72.60 5.02
CA ILE A 7 79.55 71.87 6.09
C ILE A 7 78.61 70.96 6.90
N PHE A 8 77.29 71.09 6.78
CA PHE A 8 76.36 70.27 7.58
C PHE A 8 76.03 68.88 6.98
N PHE A 9 76.42 68.60 5.73
CA PHE A 9 76.15 67.31 5.08
C PHE A 9 77.30 66.29 5.17
N LEU A 10 78.44 66.64 5.80
CA LEU A 10 79.63 65.79 5.87
C LEU A 10 79.82 65.01 7.18
N LEU A 11 78.90 65.13 8.15
CA LEU A 11 79.02 64.45 9.45
C LEU A 11 77.72 63.76 9.87
N CYS A 12 77.21 62.84 9.05
CA CYS A 12 76.30 61.80 9.54
C CYS A 12 76.33 60.56 8.65
N LYS A 13 77.52 59.97 8.46
CA LYS A 13 77.63 58.55 8.08
C LYS A 13 77.53 57.72 9.36
N SER A 14 76.31 57.55 9.84
CA SER A 14 76.02 56.42 10.73
C SER A 14 75.92 55.18 9.86
N PHE A 15 76.98 54.38 9.84
CA PHE A 15 76.87 52.97 9.45
C PHE A 15 76.12 52.26 10.57
N SER A 16 74.79 52.34 10.54
CA SER A 16 73.94 51.32 11.16
C SER A 16 74.00 50.10 10.25
N SER A 17 74.90 49.17 10.54
CA SER A 17 74.78 47.79 10.06
C SER A 17 73.60 47.15 10.79
N GLY A 18 72.40 47.52 10.37
CA GLY A 18 71.17 46.85 10.77
C GLY A 18 71.18 45.46 10.15
N ILE A 19 71.44 44.45 10.97
CA ILE A 19 71.15 43.06 10.62
C ILE A 19 69.62 42.96 10.55
N VAL A 20 69.07 42.99 9.34
CA VAL A 20 67.68 42.65 9.10
C VAL A 20 67.58 41.13 9.29
N TYR A 21 67.17 40.70 10.48
CA TYR A 21 66.70 39.34 10.66
C TYR A 21 65.40 39.21 9.87
N VAL A 22 65.49 38.67 8.65
CA VAL A 22 64.32 38.16 7.94
C VAL A 22 63.86 36.93 8.72
N ARG A 23 63.02 37.15 9.73
CA ARG A 23 62.38 36.08 10.49
C ARG A 23 61.56 35.30 9.48
N MET A 24 61.91 34.03 9.24
CA MET A 24 61.09 33.16 8.40
C MET A 24 59.65 33.22 8.93
N LYS A 25 58.69 33.34 8.01
CA LYS A 25 57.27 33.38 8.34
C LYS A 25 56.95 32.23 9.32
N ASN A 26 56.50 32.57 10.54
CA ASN A 26 56.15 31.55 11.52
C ASN A 26 54.81 30.93 11.15
N GLU A 27 54.86 29.79 10.47
CA GLU A 27 53.69 29.04 9.98
C GLU A 27 52.81 28.48 11.10
N ARG A 28 53.31 28.49 12.33
CA ARG A 28 52.61 28.05 13.54
C ARG A 28 52.34 29.22 14.50
N GLY A 29 52.35 30.44 13.99
CA GLY A 29 52.11 31.65 14.77
C GLY A 29 50.62 31.95 14.96
N PRO A 30 50.27 32.82 15.92
CA PRO A 30 48.87 33.17 16.22
C PRO A 30 48.13 33.81 15.04
N MET A 31 48.86 34.47 14.13
CA MET A 31 48.26 35.03 12.91
C MET A 31 47.69 33.95 11.98
N ALA A 32 48.37 32.81 11.83
CA ALA A 32 47.91 31.71 10.98
C ALA A 32 46.66 31.04 11.56
N VAL A 33 46.64 30.88 12.89
CA VAL A 33 45.50 30.37 13.65
C VAL A 33 44.30 31.30 13.51
N GLN A 34 44.48 32.61 13.76
CA GLN A 34 43.40 33.58 13.62
C GLN A 34 42.86 33.64 12.18
N ALA A 35 43.74 33.52 11.17
CA ALA A 35 43.30 33.48 9.77
C ALA A 35 42.44 32.25 9.46
N GLY A 36 42.79 31.09 10.03
CA GLY A 36 41.99 29.86 9.91
C GLY A 36 40.64 29.97 10.59
N ILE A 37 40.59 30.51 11.81
CA ILE A 37 39.34 30.76 12.54
C ILE A 37 38.45 31.72 11.74
N ASN A 38 38.99 32.85 11.30
CA ASN A 38 38.25 33.82 10.49
C ASN A 38 37.77 33.23 9.15
N CYS A 39 38.50 32.27 8.58
CA CYS A 39 38.10 31.55 7.38
C CYS A 39 36.87 30.66 7.63
N LEU A 40 36.87 29.90 8.73
CA LEU A 40 35.73 29.07 9.15
C LEU A 40 34.51 29.93 9.44
N GLU A 41 34.64 30.99 10.24
CA GLU A 41 33.54 31.93 10.53
C GLU A 41 32.92 32.49 9.25
N LEU A 42 33.76 32.99 8.33
CA LEU A 42 33.29 33.55 7.06
C LEU A 42 32.54 32.52 6.20
N LEU A 43 33.02 31.27 6.16
CA LEU A 43 32.41 30.20 5.39
C LEU A 43 31.12 29.70 6.04
N THR A 44 31.10 29.51 7.36
CA THR A 44 29.91 29.19 8.14
C THR A 44 28.83 30.23 7.91
N ASP A 45 29.15 31.52 8.08
CA ASP A 45 28.24 32.63 7.83
C ASP A 45 27.73 32.68 6.39
N SER A 46 28.54 32.26 5.41
CA SER A 46 28.15 32.34 3.99
C SER A 46 27.39 31.11 3.50
N TYR A 47 27.66 29.93 4.06
CA TYR A 47 27.25 28.63 3.56
C TYR A 47 26.13 27.99 4.39
N PHE A 48 26.16 28.16 5.72
CA PHE A 48 25.17 27.59 6.65
C PHE A 48 23.93 28.47 6.73
N HIS A 49 23.27 28.64 5.59
CA HIS A 49 21.96 29.27 5.51
C HIS A 49 20.94 28.29 4.96
N ASN A 50 19.84 28.13 5.68
CA ASN A 50 18.66 27.42 5.21
C ASN A 50 17.50 28.41 5.25
N ARG A 51 16.96 28.79 4.08
CA ARG A 51 15.86 29.77 3.99
C ARG A 51 14.51 29.17 4.39
N ASP A 52 14.43 27.85 4.46
CA ASP A 52 13.15 27.12 4.46
C ASP A 52 12.89 26.35 5.76
N SER A 53 13.75 26.45 6.79
CA SER A 53 13.56 25.71 8.05
C SER A 53 13.16 26.62 9.21
N SER A 54 12.01 26.36 9.81
CA SER A 54 11.57 26.95 11.09
C SER A 54 12.17 26.28 12.32
N GLN A 55 12.91 25.17 12.15
CA GLN A 55 13.51 24.40 13.24
C GLN A 55 14.94 24.86 13.57
N ILE A 56 15.33 24.71 14.84
CA ILE A 56 16.72 24.90 15.32
C ILE A 56 17.63 23.90 14.62
N GLN A 57 18.71 24.35 13.99
CA GLN A 57 19.58 23.50 13.18
C GLN A 57 20.68 22.83 14.01
N ASN A 58 21.08 21.61 13.64
CA ASN A 58 22.13 20.86 14.34
C ASN A 58 23.49 21.06 13.67
N LEU A 59 24.43 21.66 14.40
CA LEU A 59 25.83 21.84 13.99
C LEU A 59 26.72 20.85 14.74
N VAL A 60 27.49 20.07 13.99
CA VAL A 60 28.54 19.21 14.55
C VAL A 60 29.91 19.76 14.23
N ILE A 61 30.72 19.97 15.27
CA ILE A 61 32.16 20.21 15.14
C ILE A 61 32.87 18.92 15.53
N PHE A 62 33.70 18.40 14.64
CA PHE A 62 34.42 17.16 14.85
C PHE A 62 35.85 17.41 15.34
N HIS A 63 36.18 16.82 16.50
CA HIS A 63 37.49 16.87 17.13
C HIS A 63 38.33 15.64 16.77
N LEU A 64 39.37 15.87 15.97
CA LEU A 64 40.35 14.84 15.62
C LEU A 64 41.52 14.85 16.61
N ASP A 65 41.84 13.69 17.17
CA ASP A 65 43.02 13.58 18.01
C ASP A 65 44.32 13.65 17.18
N ASN A 66 45.39 14.11 17.82
CA ASN A 66 46.73 14.23 17.23
C ASN A 66 46.82 15.09 15.96
N LEU A 67 46.01 16.17 15.88
CA LEU A 67 46.17 17.23 14.88
C LEU A 67 47.48 18.01 15.08
N SER A 68 48.05 18.51 13.99
CA SER A 68 49.15 19.47 14.02
C SER A 68 48.74 20.72 14.82
N SER A 69 49.70 21.33 15.52
CA SER A 69 49.46 22.50 16.39
C SER A 69 48.57 23.57 15.74
N PRO A 70 48.79 24.03 14.48
CA PRO A 70 47.91 25.06 13.91
C PRO A 70 46.48 24.56 13.66
N SER A 71 46.28 23.33 13.19
CA SER A 71 44.94 22.78 12.94
C SER A 71 44.17 22.58 14.23
N ARG A 72 44.83 22.08 15.28
CA ARG A 72 44.25 21.94 16.62
C ARG A 72 43.85 23.30 17.21
N GLU A 73 44.71 24.30 17.09
CA GLU A 73 44.45 25.65 17.61
C GLU A 73 43.33 26.36 16.83
N ILE A 74 43.23 26.13 15.51
CA ILE A 74 42.12 26.65 14.68
C ILE A 74 40.78 26.04 15.11
N GLU A 75 40.74 24.71 15.27
CA GLU A 75 39.53 24.00 15.67
C GLU A 75 39.05 24.44 17.06
N LEU A 76 39.96 24.46 18.05
CA LEU A 76 39.65 24.88 19.42
C LEU A 76 39.25 26.36 19.49
N GLY A 77 39.90 27.23 18.72
CA GLY A 77 39.54 28.65 18.65
C GLY A 77 38.16 28.88 18.04
N TYR A 78 37.82 28.14 16.98
CA TYR A 78 36.47 28.17 16.38
C TYR A 78 35.41 27.63 17.35
N LEU A 79 35.68 26.53 18.05
CA LEU A 79 34.80 25.99 19.08
C LEU A 79 34.61 26.98 20.25
N GLN A 80 35.69 27.65 20.67
CA GLN A 80 35.65 28.63 21.74
C GLN A 80 34.75 29.82 21.38
N ASN A 81 34.87 30.37 20.17
CA ASN A 81 34.00 31.45 19.68
C ASN A 81 32.51 31.08 19.77
N HIS A 82 32.15 29.86 19.35
CA HIS A 82 30.78 29.37 19.41
C HIS A 82 30.30 29.03 20.83
N HIS A 83 31.20 28.77 21.79
CA HIS A 83 30.85 28.44 23.18
C HIS A 83 30.75 29.67 24.09
N THR A 84 31.62 30.67 23.91
CA THR A 84 31.62 31.89 24.75
C THR A 84 30.52 32.89 24.37
N GLY A 85 29.82 32.66 23.27
CA GLY A 85 28.85 33.58 22.69
C GLY A 85 29.55 34.74 21.98
N TYR A 86 28.99 35.18 20.85
CA TYR A 86 29.44 36.42 20.21
C TYR A 86 29.09 37.58 21.15
N GLU A 87 30.06 38.43 21.51
CA GLU A 87 29.76 39.70 22.19
C GLU A 87 28.69 40.43 21.37
N GLU A 88 27.59 40.83 22.00
CA GLU A 88 26.42 41.46 21.36
C GLU A 88 26.83 42.63 20.45
N MET A 89 27.02 42.35 19.15
CA MET A 89 26.99 43.38 18.13
C MET A 89 25.60 43.40 17.53
N ALA A 90 24.87 44.44 17.93
CA ALA A 90 23.57 44.81 17.39
C ALA A 90 23.63 44.90 15.86
N TYR A 91 22.58 44.39 15.21
CA TYR A 91 22.26 44.39 13.77
C TYR A 91 22.74 43.18 12.94
N GLY A 92 21.99 42.08 13.05
CA GLY A 92 21.98 40.97 12.08
C GLY A 92 21.27 39.77 12.69
N GLY A 93 20.34 39.13 11.96
CA GLY A 93 19.49 38.05 12.50
C GLY A 93 20.30 36.95 13.19
N THR A 94 20.00 36.68 14.46
CA THR A 94 20.67 35.64 15.25
C THR A 94 20.27 34.26 14.73
N GLN A 95 21.22 33.51 14.20
CA GLN A 95 21.00 32.10 13.83
C GLN A 95 21.27 31.23 15.06
N ILE A 96 20.27 30.46 15.47
CA ILE A 96 20.34 29.58 16.63
C ILE A 96 20.64 28.16 16.11
N PHE A 97 21.76 27.60 16.55
CA PHE A 97 22.15 26.22 16.27
C PHE A 97 22.26 25.44 17.58
N GLN A 98 21.90 24.16 17.55
CA GLN A 98 22.28 23.19 18.56
C GLN A 98 23.68 22.67 18.21
N LEU A 99 24.68 23.03 19.01
CA LEU A 99 26.06 22.59 18.83
C LEU A 99 26.30 21.24 19.51
N LYS A 100 26.86 20.28 18.77
CA LYS A 100 27.33 18.99 19.29
C LYS A 100 28.78 18.77 18.90
N VAL A 101 29.62 18.38 19.85
CA VAL A 101 31.02 18.02 19.57
C VAL A 101 31.11 16.51 19.48
N MET A 102 31.75 16.02 18.42
CA MET A 102 32.08 14.60 18.23
C MET A 102 33.59 14.42 18.22
N SER A 103 34.09 13.24 18.58
CA SER A 103 35.53 12.97 18.57
C SER A 103 35.81 11.52 18.25
N ASP A 104 36.94 11.25 17.60
CA ASP A 104 37.44 9.91 17.27
C ASP A 104 38.10 9.17 18.46
N VAL A 105 38.19 9.81 19.63
CA VAL A 105 38.75 9.20 20.86
C VAL A 105 37.81 8.16 21.47
N LEU A 106 36.49 8.28 21.25
CA LEU A 106 35.51 7.35 21.79
C LEU A 106 35.34 6.13 20.86
N PRO A 107 35.15 4.91 21.41
CA PRO A 107 34.94 3.73 20.59
C PRO A 107 33.60 3.84 19.82
N VAL A 108 33.62 3.44 18.54
CA VAL A 108 32.46 3.49 17.63
C VAL A 108 31.24 2.72 18.18
N GLU A 109 31.47 1.65 18.93
CA GLU A 109 30.43 0.85 19.59
C GLU A 109 29.57 1.67 20.57
N SER A 110 30.13 2.74 21.15
CA SER A 110 29.39 3.64 22.04
C SER A 110 28.31 4.47 21.32
N LEU A 111 28.38 4.60 19.99
CA LEU A 111 27.38 5.29 19.17
C LEU A 111 26.19 4.38 18.79
N ARG A 112 26.39 3.06 18.77
CA ARG A 112 25.34 2.08 18.41
C ARG A 112 24.35 1.82 19.56
N ASN A 113 24.73 2.10 20.80
CA ASN A 113 23.93 1.81 21.99
C ASN A 113 23.01 2.99 22.37
N VAL A 114 22.00 3.31 21.54
CA VAL A 114 20.84 4.08 22.01
C VAL A 114 19.57 3.53 21.36
N HIS A 115 18.79 2.81 22.15
CA HIS A 115 17.45 2.36 21.78
C HIS A 115 16.46 3.53 21.71
N PHE A 116 15.59 3.51 20.69
CA PHE A 116 14.33 4.26 20.57
C PHE A 116 14.35 5.71 21.06
N VAL A 117 15.12 6.58 20.40
CA VAL A 117 14.97 8.03 20.56
C VAL A 117 14.89 8.67 19.18
N ASP A 118 13.82 9.43 18.92
CA ASP A 118 13.73 10.31 17.76
C ASP A 118 14.94 11.25 17.75
N TYR A 119 15.88 11.01 16.85
CA TYR A 119 17.07 11.84 16.71
C TYR A 119 16.89 12.81 15.56
N LYS A 120 17.17 14.10 15.83
CA LYS A 120 17.25 15.08 14.76
C LYS A 120 18.52 14.88 13.96
N LEU A 121 18.38 14.67 12.65
CA LEU A 121 19.47 14.61 11.69
C LEU A 121 20.37 15.85 11.77
N ILE A 122 21.67 15.66 11.57
CA ILE A 122 22.65 16.75 11.61
C ILE A 122 22.53 17.60 10.33
N ASP A 123 22.50 18.92 10.47
CA ASP A 123 22.36 19.85 9.34
C ASP A 123 23.72 20.29 8.80
N PHE A 124 24.68 20.54 9.69
CA PHE A 124 25.99 21.08 9.36
C PHE A 124 27.12 20.30 10.03
N TYR A 125 28.19 20.10 9.28
CA TYR A 125 29.42 19.46 9.76
C TYR A 125 30.60 20.37 9.52
N VAL A 126 31.40 20.60 10.55
CA VAL A 126 32.68 21.29 10.46
C VAL A 126 33.77 20.33 10.89
N ILE A 127 34.72 20.07 10.00
CA ILE A 127 35.84 19.15 10.25
C ILE A 127 37.14 19.88 9.89
N VAL A 128 38.05 19.96 10.85
CA VAL A 128 39.41 20.48 10.63
C VAL A 128 40.37 19.30 10.55
N ALA A 129 41.13 19.19 9.47
CA ALA A 129 42.06 18.10 9.23
C ALA A 129 43.43 18.61 8.77
N ASP A 130 44.49 17.83 9.01
CA ASP A 130 45.84 18.08 8.52
C ASP A 130 46.40 16.93 7.67
N GLU A 131 45.72 15.78 7.63
CA GLU A 131 46.05 14.60 6.83
C GLU A 131 44.77 13.92 6.31
N MET A 132 44.85 13.28 5.14
CA MET A 132 43.71 12.60 4.53
C MET A 132 43.22 11.40 5.36
N GLU A 133 44.13 10.59 5.90
CA GLU A 133 43.78 9.43 6.73
C GLU A 133 42.97 9.82 7.98
N LYS A 134 43.26 10.99 8.57
CA LYS A 134 42.51 11.52 9.71
C LYS A 134 41.09 11.92 9.32
N LEU A 135 40.93 12.54 8.15
CA LEU A 135 39.61 12.86 7.62
C LEU A 135 38.78 11.59 7.34
N GLU A 136 39.39 10.55 6.79
CA GLU A 136 38.72 9.24 6.61
C GLU A 136 38.29 8.62 7.94
N ARG A 137 39.10 8.74 9.00
CA ARG A 137 38.72 8.30 10.34
C ARG A 137 37.56 9.11 10.90
N ALA A 138 37.58 10.44 10.74
CA ALA A 138 36.46 11.29 11.13
C ALA A 138 35.17 10.87 10.44
N MET A 139 35.23 10.68 9.11
CA MET A 139 34.06 10.31 8.33
C MET A 139 33.51 8.93 8.68
N ARG A 140 34.38 7.93 8.95
CA ARG A 140 33.95 6.62 9.47
C ARG A 140 33.16 6.74 10.78
N TYR A 141 33.59 7.62 11.68
CA TYR A 141 32.88 7.85 12.94
C TYR A 141 31.56 8.60 12.71
N VAL A 142 31.60 9.69 11.93
CA VAL A 142 30.41 10.51 11.62
C VAL A 142 29.34 9.67 10.91
N SER A 143 29.71 8.86 9.93
CA SER A 143 28.76 8.02 9.17
C SER A 143 28.16 6.90 10.00
N SER A 144 28.83 6.47 11.07
CA SER A 144 28.32 5.45 11.98
C SER A 144 27.29 5.98 12.99
N ALA A 145 27.15 7.29 13.12
CA ALA A 145 26.17 7.89 14.00
C ALA A 145 24.76 7.81 13.40
N TYR A 146 23.76 7.43 14.20
CA TYR A 146 22.35 7.41 13.75
C TYR A 146 21.87 8.75 13.17
N ALA A 147 22.27 9.87 13.80
CA ALA A 147 21.94 11.21 13.34
C ALA A 147 22.68 11.67 12.07
N PHE A 148 23.50 10.79 11.47
CA PHE A 148 24.19 11.07 10.23
C PHE A 148 23.20 11.36 9.11
N ASN A 149 23.49 12.46 8.44
CA ASN A 149 22.73 12.99 7.34
C ASN A 149 23.69 13.24 6.18
N PRO A 150 23.72 12.34 5.18
CA PRO A 150 24.51 12.52 3.97
C PRO A 150 24.22 13.84 3.24
N ARG A 151 23.01 14.37 3.37
CA ARG A 151 22.55 15.59 2.69
C ARG A 151 22.90 16.88 3.43
N GLY A 152 23.40 16.77 4.68
CA GLY A 152 23.88 17.92 5.45
C GLY A 152 25.01 18.64 4.73
N LYS A 153 25.32 19.87 5.15
CA LYS A 153 26.39 20.66 4.54
C LYS A 153 27.70 20.45 5.29
N PHE A 154 28.73 20.02 4.58
CA PHE A 154 30.06 19.77 5.10
C PHE A 154 30.98 20.95 4.79
N LEU A 155 31.67 21.44 5.81
CA LEU A 155 32.76 22.40 5.72
C LEU A 155 34.02 21.73 6.25
N ILE A 156 34.96 21.44 5.34
CA ILE A 156 36.22 20.78 5.66
C ILE A 156 37.32 21.81 5.49
N LEU A 157 38.06 22.09 6.57
CA LEU A 157 39.25 22.92 6.51
C LEU A 157 40.48 22.04 6.61
N TYR A 158 41.32 22.10 5.58
CA TYR A 158 42.61 21.43 5.56
C TYR A 158 43.74 22.42 5.80
N ASN A 159 44.51 22.21 6.85
CA ASN A 159 45.71 22.99 7.14
C ASN A 159 46.85 22.06 7.53
N ASN A 160 47.90 22.03 6.72
CA ASN A 160 49.14 21.35 7.05
C ASN A 160 50.31 22.26 6.66
N PRO A 161 51.07 22.80 7.62
CA PRO A 161 52.24 23.62 7.32
C PRO A 161 53.33 22.86 6.56
N ASN A 162 53.38 21.54 6.71
CA ASN A 162 54.42 20.71 6.09
C ASN A 162 54.02 20.25 4.67
N ASN A 163 52.75 20.38 4.28
CA ASN A 163 52.24 19.94 2.99
C ASN A 163 51.20 20.93 2.45
N ARG A 164 51.64 21.83 1.58
CA ARG A 164 50.79 22.83 0.89
C ARG A 164 50.76 22.66 -0.63
N ASP A 165 51.45 21.65 -1.14
CA ASP A 165 51.46 21.33 -2.57
C ASP A 165 50.22 20.48 -2.92
N HIS A 166 49.80 20.47 -4.19
CA HIS A 166 48.69 19.63 -4.69
C HIS A 166 47.27 19.98 -4.20
N GLU A 167 46.94 21.28 -4.08
CA GLU A 167 45.62 21.76 -3.62
C GLU A 167 44.41 21.12 -4.34
N GLU A 168 44.45 21.03 -5.68
CA GLU A 168 43.33 20.56 -6.49
C GLU A 168 43.15 19.04 -6.41
N LEU A 169 44.27 18.30 -6.36
CA LEU A 169 44.25 16.84 -6.21
C LEU A 169 43.69 16.45 -4.85
N PHE A 170 44.13 17.11 -3.77
CA PHE A 170 43.59 16.86 -2.44
C PHE A 170 42.11 17.21 -2.36
N ALA A 171 41.69 18.37 -2.89
CA ALA A 171 40.28 18.75 -2.91
C ALA A 171 39.43 17.72 -3.69
N LEU A 172 39.93 17.23 -4.83
CA LEU A 172 39.24 16.20 -5.60
C LEU A 172 39.14 14.87 -4.84
N GLU A 173 40.18 14.47 -4.12
CA GLU A 173 40.20 13.24 -3.31
C GLU A 173 39.19 13.30 -2.16
N VAL A 174 39.16 14.42 -1.42
CA VAL A 174 38.16 14.67 -0.38
C VAL A 174 36.74 14.65 -0.94
N LEU A 175 36.49 15.35 -2.05
CA LEU A 175 35.17 15.40 -2.66
C LEU A 175 34.72 14.02 -3.17
N LYS A 176 35.65 13.20 -3.69
CA LYS A 176 35.37 11.82 -4.08
C LYS A 176 35.06 10.93 -2.87
N LEU A 177 35.82 11.05 -1.78
CA LEU A 177 35.56 10.31 -0.54
C LEU A 177 34.14 10.58 -0.03
N LEU A 178 33.74 11.85 0.07
CA LEU A 178 32.40 12.21 0.55
C LEU A 178 31.29 11.80 -0.41
N PHE A 179 31.51 11.94 -1.72
CA PHE A 179 30.48 11.64 -2.71
C PHE A 179 30.26 10.15 -2.92
N PHE A 180 31.33 9.37 -3.15
CA PHE A 180 31.22 7.93 -3.40
C PHE A 180 31.16 7.12 -2.11
N GLY A 181 31.89 7.53 -1.06
CA GLY A 181 31.92 6.78 0.20
C GLY A 181 30.77 7.10 1.15
N HIS A 182 30.18 8.29 1.05
CA HIS A 182 29.18 8.78 2.01
C HIS A 182 27.96 9.47 1.38
N HIS A 183 27.80 9.40 0.05
CA HIS A 183 26.69 10.02 -0.71
C HIS A 183 26.44 11.50 -0.40
N SER A 184 27.48 12.23 0.00
CA SER A 184 27.42 13.65 0.37
C SER A 184 27.84 14.56 -0.78
N VAL A 185 26.91 15.38 -1.26
CA VAL A 185 27.15 16.32 -2.37
C VAL A 185 27.43 17.75 -1.89
N ASN A 186 26.89 18.13 -0.73
CA ASN A 186 27.00 19.48 -0.19
C ASN A 186 28.30 19.63 0.60
N VAL A 187 29.42 19.76 -0.11
CA VAL A 187 30.76 19.84 0.51
C VAL A 187 31.50 21.09 0.05
N LEU A 188 32.06 21.82 1.01
CA LEU A 188 33.09 22.84 0.81
C LEU A 188 34.41 22.37 1.43
N VAL A 189 35.49 22.48 0.66
CA VAL A 189 36.85 22.16 1.11
C VAL A 189 37.69 23.44 1.06
N ALA A 190 38.12 23.93 2.22
CA ALA A 190 39.02 25.07 2.35
C ALA A 190 40.46 24.59 2.57
N TYR A 191 41.32 24.78 1.58
CA TYR A 191 42.71 24.33 1.58
C TYR A 191 43.67 25.49 1.89
N ALA A 192 44.53 25.34 2.89
CA ALA A 192 45.53 26.34 3.26
C ALA A 192 46.71 26.38 2.26
N VAL A 193 46.87 27.50 1.54
CA VAL A 193 47.95 27.70 0.54
C VAL A 193 49.09 28.54 1.09
N ASP A 194 48.78 29.50 1.95
CA ASP A 194 49.74 30.32 2.69
C ASP A 194 49.20 30.52 4.10
N LEU A 195 50.00 31.09 5.01
CA LEU A 195 49.61 31.35 6.41
C LEU A 195 48.23 31.99 6.57
N MET A 196 47.89 32.88 5.64
CA MET A 196 46.67 33.71 5.70
C MET A 196 45.71 33.44 4.54
N THR A 197 46.03 32.51 3.64
CA THR A 197 45.31 32.33 2.38
C THR A 197 44.74 30.92 2.25
N TYR A 198 43.43 30.84 2.02
CA TYR A 198 42.71 29.59 1.81
C TYR A 198 42.02 29.59 0.45
N ASN A 199 42.18 28.51 -0.31
CA ASN A 199 41.41 28.28 -1.54
C ASN A 199 40.25 27.35 -1.23
N VAL A 200 39.05 27.74 -1.67
CA VAL A 200 37.82 27.01 -1.39
C VAL A 200 37.37 26.29 -2.64
N TYR A 201 37.15 25.00 -2.48
CA TYR A 201 36.71 24.08 -3.51
C TYR A 201 35.35 23.50 -3.17
N THR A 202 34.63 23.06 -4.20
CA THR A 202 33.38 22.34 -4.04
C THR A 202 33.18 21.36 -5.18
N GLY A 203 32.36 20.34 -4.93
CA GLY A 203 31.99 19.36 -5.94
C GLY A 203 30.97 19.89 -6.93
N ASP A 204 31.13 19.46 -8.18
CA ASP A 204 30.11 19.58 -9.22
C ASP A 204 29.95 18.26 -10.00
N PRO A 205 29.16 17.32 -9.48
CA PRO A 205 28.94 16.03 -10.11
C PRO A 205 27.92 16.06 -11.26
N TYR A 206 27.15 17.15 -11.43
CA TYR A 206 25.96 17.14 -12.30
C TYR A 206 25.91 18.24 -13.39
N HIS A 207 26.71 19.32 -13.36
CA HIS A 207 26.68 20.36 -14.41
C HIS A 207 27.62 20.05 -15.61
N GLY A 208 27.82 18.77 -15.92
CA GLY A 208 28.69 18.30 -16.99
C GLY A 208 28.05 18.13 -18.38
N THR A 209 28.87 17.76 -19.36
CA THR A 209 28.43 17.32 -20.70
C THR A 209 27.79 15.91 -20.65
N GLN A 210 27.28 15.42 -21.79
CA GLN A 210 26.44 14.21 -21.88
C GLN A 210 27.01 12.94 -21.23
N ASN A 211 28.34 12.79 -21.11
CA ASN A 211 29.00 11.61 -20.56
C ASN A 211 29.68 11.83 -19.19
N ASP A 212 29.42 12.98 -18.56
CA ASP A 212 30.10 13.41 -17.32
C ASP A 212 29.16 13.46 -16.10
N CYS A 213 27.89 13.10 -16.25
CA CYS A 213 26.96 13.07 -15.13
C CYS A 213 27.37 11.99 -14.10
N GLY A 214 27.36 12.34 -12.80
CA GLY A 214 27.78 11.47 -11.71
C GLY A 214 29.30 11.41 -11.50
N LYS A 215 30.11 12.09 -12.32
CA LYS A 215 31.55 12.17 -12.11
C LYS A 215 31.92 13.41 -11.30
N MET A 216 32.52 13.18 -10.13
CA MET A 216 32.96 14.28 -9.27
C MET A 216 34.07 15.11 -9.92
N LYS A 217 33.85 16.43 -9.99
CA LYS A 217 34.84 17.43 -10.41
C LYS A 217 35.04 18.47 -9.30
N ALA A 218 36.29 18.83 -9.04
CA ALA A 218 36.63 19.88 -8.10
C ALA A 218 36.55 21.25 -8.79
N LEU A 219 35.70 22.13 -8.29
CA LEU A 219 35.61 23.52 -8.75
C LEU A 219 36.15 24.47 -7.69
N LYS A 220 37.14 25.28 -8.07
CA LYS A 220 37.65 26.38 -7.24
C LYS A 220 36.68 27.55 -7.27
N ILE A 221 36.04 27.84 -6.14
CA ILE A 221 34.95 28.83 -6.07
C ILE A 221 35.36 30.13 -5.39
N ALA A 222 36.37 30.10 -4.52
CA ALA A 222 36.81 31.30 -3.81
C ALA A 222 38.27 31.21 -3.35
N THR A 223 38.86 32.38 -3.11
CA THR A 223 40.11 32.54 -2.36
C THR A 223 39.85 33.51 -1.23
N ILE A 224 40.13 33.07 0.00
CA ILE A 224 39.99 33.84 1.24
C ILE A 224 41.38 34.28 1.66
N VAL A 225 41.55 35.57 1.92
CA VAL A 225 42.80 36.16 2.44
C VAL A 225 42.47 36.87 3.74
N ASN A 226 43.06 36.41 4.83
CA ASN A 226 42.89 36.97 6.18
C ASN A 226 41.41 37.20 6.57
N GLY A 227 40.56 36.20 6.39
CA GLY A 227 39.13 36.28 6.75
C GLY A 227 38.26 37.11 5.80
N THR A 228 38.73 37.43 4.59
CA THR A 228 37.93 38.15 3.58
C THR A 228 38.01 37.48 2.21
N PHE A 229 36.89 37.43 1.49
CA PHE A 229 36.88 36.95 0.11
C PHE A 229 37.62 37.92 -0.82
N ARG A 230 38.55 37.40 -1.64
CA ARG A 230 39.19 38.20 -2.69
C ARG A 230 38.16 38.77 -3.68
N ASN A 231 37.12 38.00 -4.00
CA ASN A 231 35.97 38.44 -4.79
C ASN A 231 34.68 37.95 -4.13
N LYS A 232 34.09 38.79 -3.28
CA LYS A 232 32.91 38.45 -2.47
C LYS A 232 31.69 38.07 -3.31
N ALA A 233 31.39 38.81 -4.38
CA ALA A 233 30.19 38.58 -5.18
C ALA A 233 30.24 37.23 -5.91
N SER A 234 31.36 36.93 -6.57
CA SER A 234 31.56 35.66 -7.28
C SER A 234 31.60 34.46 -6.33
N ALA A 235 32.25 34.60 -5.17
CA ALA A 235 32.31 33.56 -4.15
C ALA A 235 30.92 33.21 -3.61
N ILE A 236 30.12 34.22 -3.20
CA ILE A 236 28.78 34.00 -2.65
C ILE A 236 27.85 33.34 -3.67
N THR A 237 27.88 33.79 -4.93
CA THR A 237 27.05 33.18 -5.99
C THR A 237 27.42 31.73 -6.23
N SER A 238 28.72 31.40 -6.23
CA SER A 238 29.21 30.03 -6.46
C SER A 238 28.93 29.10 -5.27
N ILE A 239 29.05 29.59 -4.04
CA ILE A 239 28.70 28.85 -2.81
C ILE A 239 27.20 28.52 -2.78
N ARG A 240 26.36 29.43 -3.27
CA ARG A 240 24.89 29.29 -3.28
C ARG A 240 24.35 28.57 -4.52
N MET A 241 25.21 28.17 -5.45
CA MET A 241 24.80 27.46 -6.65
C MET A 241 24.25 26.07 -6.26
N PRO A 242 23.02 25.71 -6.66
CA PRO A 242 22.46 24.40 -6.35
C PRO A 242 23.29 23.32 -7.04
N LYS A 243 23.67 22.27 -6.30
CA LYS A 243 24.53 21.19 -6.82
C LYS A 243 23.85 20.29 -7.83
N VAL A 244 22.53 20.20 -7.74
CA VAL A 244 21.69 19.49 -8.69
C VAL A 244 21.05 20.53 -9.62
N PRO A 245 21.34 20.52 -10.93
CA PRO A 245 20.72 21.43 -11.88
C PRO A 245 19.21 21.16 -12.00
N PRO A 246 18.40 22.16 -12.41
CA PRO A 246 16.96 21.97 -12.60
C PRO A 246 16.64 20.97 -13.72
N GLU A 247 17.43 20.98 -14.80
CA GLU A 247 17.31 20.05 -15.93
C GLU A 247 18.56 19.16 -16.02
N MET A 248 18.37 17.86 -16.29
CA MET A 248 19.41 16.83 -16.26
C MET A 248 19.44 15.97 -17.55
N LYS A 249 19.34 16.62 -18.72
CA LYS A 249 19.26 15.99 -20.06
C LYS A 249 20.38 15.01 -20.37
N SER A 250 21.54 15.21 -19.77
CA SER A 250 22.74 14.39 -19.92
C SER A 250 22.80 13.17 -19.00
N CYS A 251 21.93 13.09 -17.99
CA CYS A 251 22.01 12.06 -16.96
C CYS A 251 21.08 10.89 -17.29
N THR A 252 21.58 9.68 -17.08
CA THR A 252 20.79 8.44 -17.18
C THR A 252 20.87 7.72 -15.84
N PHE A 253 19.72 7.39 -15.26
CA PHE A 253 19.62 6.63 -14.01
C PHE A 253 19.09 5.23 -14.27
N ASN A 254 19.57 4.24 -13.53
CA ASN A 254 19.08 2.87 -13.59
C ASN A 254 17.90 2.70 -12.64
N LEU A 255 16.72 2.42 -13.20
CA LEU A 255 15.52 2.08 -12.45
C LEU A 255 15.32 0.58 -12.47
N CYS A 256 15.31 -0.05 -11.31
CA CYS A 256 15.01 -1.47 -11.17
C CYS A 256 13.61 -1.65 -10.64
N ALA A 257 12.75 -2.26 -11.46
CA ALA A 257 11.34 -2.39 -11.17
C ALA A 257 10.96 -3.85 -10.88
N ARG A 258 10.23 -4.07 -9.79
CA ARG A 258 9.53 -5.34 -9.50
C ARG A 258 8.21 -5.36 -10.27
N VAL A 259 7.93 -6.48 -10.94
CA VAL A 259 6.61 -6.69 -11.56
C VAL A 259 5.55 -6.82 -10.46
N ALA A 260 4.71 -5.80 -10.36
CA ALA A 260 3.64 -5.67 -9.38
C ALA A 260 2.47 -4.92 -10.03
N SER A 261 1.66 -5.64 -10.83
CA SER A 261 0.49 -5.03 -11.47
C SER A 261 -0.52 -4.55 -10.41
N PRO A 262 -1.17 -3.39 -10.58
CA PRO A 262 -1.09 -2.45 -11.71
C PRO A 262 -0.03 -1.34 -11.58
N PHE A 263 0.80 -1.37 -10.54
CA PHE A 263 1.81 -0.35 -10.27
C PHE A 263 2.96 -0.41 -11.27
N VAL A 264 3.41 -1.62 -11.57
CA VAL A 264 4.39 -1.95 -12.60
C VAL A 264 3.89 -3.21 -13.30
N ASN A 265 3.42 -3.08 -14.54
CA ASN A 265 2.94 -4.21 -15.31
C ASN A 265 4.09 -5.03 -15.89
N GLU A 266 3.77 -6.24 -16.33
CA GLU A 266 4.72 -7.14 -16.98
C GLU A 266 5.41 -6.45 -18.18
N GLY A 267 6.73 -6.63 -18.28
CA GLY A 267 7.57 -5.94 -19.27
C GLY A 267 7.94 -4.49 -18.92
N CYS A 268 7.50 -3.96 -17.76
CA CYS A 268 7.91 -2.67 -17.19
C CYS A 268 7.79 -1.48 -18.17
N LYS A 269 6.76 -1.51 -19.02
CA LYS A 269 6.43 -0.41 -19.94
C LYS A 269 5.27 0.43 -19.46
N THR A 270 4.36 -0.13 -18.69
CA THR A 270 3.15 0.56 -18.21
C THR A 270 2.95 0.27 -16.74
N GLY A 271 2.23 1.15 -16.05
CA GLY A 271 1.94 1.02 -14.63
C GLY A 271 1.86 2.39 -13.95
N LEU A 272 1.15 2.44 -12.84
CA LEU A 272 0.92 3.70 -12.11
C LEU A 272 2.23 4.34 -11.62
N GLU A 273 3.16 3.56 -11.07
CA GLU A 273 4.44 4.08 -10.58
C GLU A 273 5.37 4.52 -11.72
N LEU A 274 5.30 3.83 -12.87
CA LEU A 274 6.04 4.23 -14.05
C LEU A 274 5.52 5.55 -14.63
N GLU A 275 4.22 5.83 -14.50
CA GLU A 275 3.67 7.13 -14.89
C GLU A 275 4.16 8.26 -13.96
N ILE A 276 4.25 7.99 -12.66
CA ILE A 276 4.86 8.94 -11.71
C ILE A 276 6.33 9.18 -12.06
N MET A 277 7.08 8.12 -12.40
CA MET A 277 8.45 8.27 -12.89
C MET A 277 8.54 9.10 -14.17
N ARG A 278 7.60 8.95 -15.11
CA ARG A 278 7.53 9.80 -16.32
C ARG A 278 7.30 11.26 -15.96
N LEU A 279 6.42 11.56 -15.01
CA LEU A 279 6.20 12.94 -14.55
C LEU A 279 7.49 13.54 -13.93
N LEU A 280 8.26 12.74 -13.18
CA LEU A 280 9.57 13.14 -12.68
C LEU A 280 10.57 13.40 -13.83
N GLN A 281 10.64 12.50 -14.81
CA GLN A 281 11.46 12.66 -16.02
C GLN A 281 11.06 13.90 -16.81
N GLU A 282 9.77 14.17 -16.96
CA GLU A 282 9.29 15.34 -17.70
C GLU A 282 9.60 16.65 -16.98
N SER A 283 9.56 16.65 -15.64
CA SER A 283 9.86 17.82 -14.82
C SER A 283 11.35 18.15 -14.80
N MET A 284 12.22 17.14 -14.64
CA MET A 284 13.66 17.32 -14.47
C MET A 284 14.48 16.99 -15.72
N LYS A 285 13.84 16.50 -16.79
CA LYS A 285 14.44 16.16 -18.09
C LYS A 285 15.62 15.17 -18.00
N PHE A 286 15.60 14.18 -17.11
CA PHE A 286 16.61 13.11 -17.07
C PHE A 286 16.15 11.86 -17.83
N ASN A 287 17.10 10.99 -18.19
CA ASN A 287 16.82 9.70 -18.82
C ASN A 287 16.83 8.58 -17.78
N VAL A 288 16.10 7.50 -18.05
CA VAL A 288 16.08 6.30 -17.20
C VAL A 288 16.26 5.06 -18.05
N ASN A 289 17.11 4.16 -17.57
CA ASN A 289 17.22 2.81 -18.06
C ASN A 289 16.42 1.89 -17.13
N ILE A 290 15.36 1.26 -17.64
CA ILE A 290 14.44 0.45 -16.83
C ILE A 290 14.84 -1.02 -16.96
N SER A 291 15.16 -1.65 -15.84
CA SER A 291 15.30 -3.10 -15.73
C SER A 291 14.07 -3.69 -15.04
N CYS A 292 13.57 -4.80 -15.58
CA CYS A 292 12.36 -5.46 -15.10
C CYS A 292 12.73 -6.78 -14.43
N SER A 293 12.20 -7.04 -13.24
CA SER A 293 12.50 -8.27 -12.50
C SER A 293 11.29 -8.78 -11.71
N THR A 294 11.31 -10.07 -11.39
CA THR A 294 10.38 -10.70 -10.44
C THR A 294 11.01 -10.84 -9.05
N MET A 295 12.15 -10.19 -8.82
CA MET A 295 12.81 -10.14 -7.51
C MET A 295 11.92 -9.43 -6.51
N GLU A 296 11.98 -9.84 -5.24
CA GLU A 296 11.29 -9.14 -4.17
C GLU A 296 12.04 -7.85 -3.81
N ARG A 297 11.49 -7.10 -2.84
CA ARG A 297 12.16 -5.90 -2.32
C ARG A 297 13.57 -6.22 -1.83
N GLY A 298 13.70 -7.32 -1.08
CA GLY A 298 14.92 -7.71 -0.38
C GLY A 298 14.80 -7.51 1.12
N GLU A 299 15.51 -8.35 1.86
CA GLU A 299 15.56 -8.37 3.32
C GLU A 299 17.01 -8.35 3.79
N LEU A 300 17.20 -7.95 5.04
CA LEU A 300 18.50 -8.02 5.68
C LEU A 300 18.81 -9.48 6.02
N MET A 301 19.91 -10.00 5.49
CA MET A 301 20.34 -11.38 5.70
C MET A 301 20.78 -11.59 7.15
N GLU A 302 20.90 -12.85 7.59
CA GLU A 302 21.30 -13.23 8.97
C GLU A 302 22.65 -12.63 9.42
N ASP A 303 23.50 -12.19 8.49
CA ASP A 303 24.77 -11.53 8.78
C ASP A 303 24.63 -10.05 9.20
N ASN A 304 23.40 -9.49 9.18
CA ASN A 304 23.06 -8.10 9.48
C ASN A 304 23.87 -7.07 8.66
N ILE A 305 24.37 -7.45 7.49
CA ILE A 305 25.22 -6.60 6.65
C ILE A 305 24.76 -6.64 5.19
N THR A 306 24.41 -7.83 4.69
CA THR A 306 24.06 -8.01 3.29
C THR A 306 22.56 -7.93 3.08
N TRP A 307 22.15 -7.22 2.04
CA TRP A 307 20.77 -7.11 1.60
C TRP A 307 20.53 -8.02 0.40
N SER A 308 19.41 -8.73 0.39
CA SER A 308 19.01 -9.58 -0.74
C SER A 308 18.27 -8.79 -1.83
N ASP A 309 18.07 -9.42 -2.99
CA ASP A 309 17.25 -8.93 -4.10
C ASP A 309 17.50 -7.46 -4.53
N LEU A 310 16.44 -6.66 -4.68
CA LEU A 310 16.51 -5.31 -5.26
C LEU A 310 17.24 -4.32 -4.36
N LEU A 311 17.08 -4.42 -3.03
CA LEU A 311 17.87 -3.64 -2.08
C LEU A 311 19.36 -4.03 -2.14
N GLY A 312 19.67 -5.31 -2.33
CA GLY A 312 21.04 -5.77 -2.58
C GLY A 312 21.65 -5.14 -3.84
N LYS A 313 20.88 -5.05 -4.93
CA LYS A 313 21.32 -4.40 -6.18
C LYS A 313 21.47 -2.89 -6.04
N LEU A 314 20.59 -2.25 -5.26
CA LEU A 314 20.68 -0.83 -4.93
C LEU A 314 21.98 -0.55 -4.16
N ARG A 315 22.32 -1.39 -3.18
CA ARG A 315 23.59 -1.30 -2.43
C ARG A 315 24.83 -1.61 -3.26
N ALA A 316 24.70 -2.41 -4.32
CA ALA A 316 25.78 -2.75 -5.25
C ALA A 316 25.98 -1.72 -6.37
N ASP A 317 25.29 -0.57 -6.33
CA ASP A 317 25.27 0.45 -7.39
C ASP A 317 24.83 -0.08 -8.78
N GLU A 318 24.12 -1.22 -8.83
CA GLU A 318 23.52 -1.74 -10.08
C GLU A 318 22.21 -1.01 -10.44
N CYS A 319 21.53 -0.50 -9.41
CA CYS A 319 20.28 0.24 -9.49
C CYS A 319 20.44 1.57 -8.76
N ASP A 320 19.93 2.68 -9.31
CA ASP A 320 19.90 3.97 -8.62
C ASP A 320 18.58 4.19 -7.87
N ILE A 321 17.49 3.62 -8.40
CA ILE A 321 16.11 3.77 -7.91
C ILE A 321 15.41 2.43 -8.05
N ILE A 322 14.65 2.01 -7.03
CA ILE A 322 13.81 0.82 -7.11
C ILE A 322 12.32 1.16 -6.91
N VAL A 323 11.46 0.43 -7.63
CA VAL A 323 10.00 0.62 -7.65
C VAL A 323 9.28 -0.72 -7.77
N GLY A 324 8.00 -0.78 -7.39
CA GLY A 324 7.19 -1.99 -7.53
C GLY A 324 6.29 -2.25 -6.33
N SER A 325 5.50 -1.25 -5.94
CA SER A 325 4.57 -1.29 -4.81
C SER A 325 5.26 -1.55 -3.47
N PHE A 326 6.32 -0.78 -3.19
CA PHE A 326 6.98 -0.84 -1.89
C PHE A 326 6.34 0.13 -0.91
N TYR A 327 6.10 -0.34 0.30
CA TYR A 327 5.60 0.47 1.40
C TYR A 327 6.73 0.86 2.35
N PRO A 328 6.56 1.97 3.09
CA PRO A 328 7.54 2.40 4.09
C PRO A 328 7.76 1.33 5.14
N ASP A 329 9.02 1.02 5.38
CA ASP A 329 9.47 0.04 6.35
C ASP A 329 10.61 0.65 7.17
N PHE A 330 10.48 0.57 8.49
CA PHE A 330 11.43 1.16 9.42
C PHE A 330 12.83 0.57 9.23
N ASP A 331 12.96 -0.75 9.08
CA ASP A 331 14.26 -1.41 9.00
C ASP A 331 14.99 -1.07 7.70
N VAL A 332 14.23 -0.90 6.61
CA VAL A 332 14.78 -0.41 5.33
C VAL A 332 15.18 1.05 5.42
N HIS A 333 14.43 1.91 6.13
CA HIS A 333 14.71 3.35 6.24
C HIS A 333 15.90 3.69 7.14
N ILE A 334 16.40 2.72 7.91
CA ILE A 334 17.69 2.86 8.62
C ILE A 334 18.81 3.08 7.60
N ASP A 335 18.81 2.25 6.56
CA ASP A 335 19.91 2.06 5.61
C ASP A 335 19.66 2.75 4.26
N PHE A 336 18.40 2.81 3.82
CA PHE A 336 17.96 3.40 2.56
C PHE A 336 17.06 4.61 2.81
N ALA A 337 16.64 5.29 1.75
CA ALA A 337 15.73 6.41 1.82
C ALA A 337 14.54 6.23 0.88
N GLY A 338 13.34 6.55 1.36
CA GLY A 338 12.11 6.59 0.56
C GLY A 338 11.76 8.00 0.07
N THR A 339 11.03 8.07 -1.05
CA THR A 339 10.38 9.32 -1.48
C THR A 339 9.21 9.71 -0.56
N SER A 340 8.64 10.89 -0.77
CA SER A 340 7.30 11.16 -0.23
C SER A 340 6.28 10.18 -0.81
N LEU A 341 5.27 9.88 0.00
CA LEU A 341 4.22 8.92 -0.30
C LEU A 341 3.28 9.48 -1.37
N TYR A 342 2.92 8.66 -2.35
CA TYR A 342 2.11 9.12 -3.50
C TYR A 342 0.85 8.30 -3.75
N LEU A 343 0.88 6.97 -3.60
CA LEU A 343 -0.26 6.10 -3.84
C LEU A 343 -0.61 5.32 -2.58
N GLN A 344 -1.85 4.86 -2.47
CA GLN A 344 -2.31 4.03 -1.37
C GLN A 344 -3.04 2.81 -1.92
N ASP A 345 -2.79 1.65 -1.31
CA ASP A 345 -3.42 0.38 -1.64
C ASP A 345 -3.89 -0.35 -0.39
N TYR A 346 -4.80 -1.30 -0.58
CA TYR A 346 -5.42 -2.09 0.46
C TYR A 346 -5.16 -3.57 0.20
N TYR A 347 -4.73 -4.27 1.24
CA TYR A 347 -4.39 -5.68 1.18
C TYR A 347 -5.38 -6.49 2.00
N THR A 348 -5.89 -7.56 1.41
CA THR A 348 -6.85 -8.45 2.07
C THR A 348 -6.67 -9.88 1.61
N TRP A 349 -7.25 -10.82 2.35
CA TRP A 349 -7.31 -12.22 1.99
C TRP A 349 -8.37 -12.44 0.91
N PHE A 350 -7.97 -13.07 -0.17
CA PHE A 350 -8.85 -13.48 -1.25
C PHE A 350 -9.16 -14.97 -1.15
N VAL A 351 -10.45 -15.26 -1.15
CA VAL A 351 -11.03 -16.59 -1.11
C VAL A 351 -11.87 -16.85 -2.35
N LYS A 352 -12.27 -18.10 -2.55
CA LYS A 352 -13.25 -18.46 -3.58
C LYS A 352 -14.56 -17.71 -3.33
N LEU A 353 -15.13 -17.13 -4.39
CA LEU A 353 -16.48 -16.59 -4.33
C LEU A 353 -17.50 -17.71 -4.10
N ALA A 354 -18.40 -17.51 -3.13
CA ALA A 354 -19.43 -18.48 -2.81
C ALA A 354 -20.29 -18.78 -4.03
N GLY A 355 -20.39 -20.07 -4.37
CA GLY A 355 -21.25 -20.54 -5.44
C GLY A 355 -22.73 -20.32 -5.14
N LEU A 356 -23.56 -20.48 -6.17
CA LEU A 356 -25.01 -20.46 -6.02
C LEU A 356 -25.49 -21.61 -5.14
N GLU A 357 -26.53 -21.37 -4.33
CA GLU A 357 -27.12 -22.41 -3.49
C GLU A 357 -27.73 -23.54 -4.36
N SER A 358 -27.82 -24.74 -3.80
CA SER A 358 -28.40 -25.89 -4.51
C SER A 358 -29.85 -25.61 -4.92
N ARG A 359 -30.16 -25.78 -6.22
CA ARG A 359 -31.48 -25.48 -6.82
C ARG A 359 -32.67 -26.13 -6.11
N TRP A 360 -32.50 -27.30 -5.49
CA TRP A 360 -33.58 -27.97 -4.75
C TRP A 360 -33.91 -27.30 -3.41
N LYS A 361 -32.90 -26.72 -2.73
CA LYS A 361 -33.09 -26.03 -1.44
C LYS A 361 -33.82 -24.71 -1.62
N VAL A 362 -33.63 -24.07 -2.78
CA VAL A 362 -34.23 -22.77 -3.12
C VAL A 362 -35.74 -22.77 -2.86
N LEU A 363 -36.49 -23.82 -3.23
CA LEU A 363 -37.95 -23.87 -3.01
C LEU A 363 -38.37 -23.87 -1.53
N LEU A 364 -37.53 -24.42 -0.65
CA LEU A 364 -37.81 -24.53 0.78
C LEU A 364 -37.30 -23.30 1.54
N MET A 365 -36.24 -22.67 1.04
CA MET A 365 -35.56 -21.52 1.65
C MET A 365 -36.26 -20.17 1.38
N ILE A 366 -37.33 -20.15 0.57
CA ILE A 366 -38.12 -18.93 0.29
C ILE A 366 -38.66 -18.29 1.56
N PHE A 367 -39.12 -19.12 2.49
CA PHE A 367 -39.55 -18.68 3.81
C PHE A 367 -38.67 -19.32 4.87
N GLU A 368 -38.35 -18.54 5.89
CA GLU A 368 -37.71 -19.07 7.09
C GLU A 368 -38.61 -20.16 7.74
N VAL A 369 -37.98 -21.14 8.39
CA VAL A 369 -38.66 -22.22 9.12
C VAL A 369 -39.80 -21.74 10.03
N PRO A 370 -39.66 -20.67 10.86
CA PRO A 370 -40.76 -20.16 11.67
C PRO A 370 -41.97 -19.72 10.84
N THR A 371 -41.78 -19.13 9.66
CA THR A 371 -42.87 -18.71 8.78
C THR A 371 -43.65 -19.90 8.24
N TRP A 372 -42.96 -20.98 7.86
CA TRP A 372 -43.62 -22.25 7.48
C TRP A 372 -44.48 -22.82 8.62
N GLN A 373 -43.98 -22.77 9.85
CA GLN A 373 -44.72 -23.21 11.03
C GLN A 373 -45.98 -22.35 11.25
N LEU A 374 -45.87 -21.02 11.08
CA LEU A 374 -47.01 -20.11 11.20
C LEU A 374 -48.06 -20.31 10.11
N ILE A 375 -47.65 -20.62 8.87
CA ILE A 375 -48.57 -20.98 7.77
C ILE A 375 -49.31 -22.29 8.08
N ALA A 376 -48.59 -23.31 8.56
CA ALA A 376 -49.21 -24.57 8.96
C ALA A 376 -50.19 -24.38 10.14
N LEU A 377 -49.82 -23.54 11.11
CA LEU A 377 -50.67 -23.19 12.24
C LEU A 377 -51.91 -22.40 11.79
N SER A 378 -51.76 -21.44 10.89
CA SER A 378 -52.88 -20.64 10.38
C SER A 378 -53.88 -21.50 9.62
N LEU A 379 -53.41 -22.46 8.81
CA LEU A 379 -54.25 -23.45 8.16
C LEU A 379 -55.07 -24.27 9.17
N LEU A 380 -54.44 -24.78 10.22
CA LEU A 380 -55.11 -25.58 11.26
C LEU A 380 -56.15 -24.75 12.02
N ILE A 381 -55.80 -23.53 12.43
CA ILE A 381 -56.72 -22.62 13.11
C ILE A 381 -57.90 -22.30 12.20
N SER A 382 -57.65 -21.95 10.93
CA SER A 382 -58.71 -21.65 9.96
C SER A 382 -59.65 -22.83 9.74
N SER A 383 -59.13 -24.06 9.68
CA SER A 383 -59.93 -25.28 9.56
C SER A 383 -60.81 -25.52 10.80
N ILE A 384 -60.25 -25.33 12.00
CA ILE A 384 -60.97 -25.48 13.27
C ILE A 384 -62.06 -24.41 13.40
N SER A 385 -61.74 -23.15 13.08
CA SER A 385 -62.71 -22.05 13.05
C SER A 385 -63.83 -22.32 12.05
N TRP A 386 -63.50 -22.84 10.86
CA TRP A 386 -64.49 -23.24 9.86
C TRP A 386 -65.45 -24.29 10.42
N TYR A 387 -64.91 -25.32 11.09
CA TYR A 387 -65.70 -26.38 11.71
C TYR A 387 -66.65 -25.83 12.80
N PHE A 388 -66.15 -24.99 13.71
CA PHE A 388 -66.99 -24.41 14.77
C PHE A 388 -68.11 -23.53 14.20
N ILE A 389 -67.80 -22.64 13.25
CA ILE A 389 -68.80 -21.77 12.60
C ILE A 389 -69.82 -22.60 11.81
N GLY A 390 -69.38 -23.61 11.06
CA GLY A 390 -70.25 -24.49 10.29
C GLY A 390 -71.13 -25.40 11.16
N SER A 391 -70.64 -25.82 12.33
CA SER A 391 -71.39 -26.65 13.28
C SER A 391 -72.45 -25.85 14.06
N ALA A 392 -72.18 -24.58 14.37
CA ALA A 392 -73.07 -23.69 15.11
C ALA A 392 -74.22 -23.11 14.27
N LEU A 393 -74.08 -23.11 12.94
CA LEU A 393 -75.06 -22.56 11.99
C LEU A 393 -75.84 -23.68 11.30
N PRO A 394 -77.06 -23.41 10.76
CA PRO A 394 -77.83 -24.37 9.98
C PRO A 394 -77.23 -24.57 8.57
N GLU A 395 -76.01 -25.11 8.51
CA GLU A 395 -75.26 -25.40 7.29
C GLU A 395 -75.40 -26.87 6.85
N SER A 396 -74.97 -27.14 5.61
CA SER A 396 -74.96 -28.50 5.06
C SER A 396 -74.07 -29.45 5.89
N ASN A 397 -74.38 -30.74 5.87
CA ASN A 397 -73.62 -31.75 6.63
C ASN A 397 -72.14 -31.80 6.24
N ALA A 398 -71.78 -31.36 5.03
CA ALA A 398 -70.39 -31.29 4.58
C ALA A 398 -69.54 -30.28 5.36
N HIS A 399 -70.15 -29.23 5.94
CA HIS A 399 -69.46 -28.23 6.77
C HIS A 399 -69.44 -28.60 8.26
N LYS A 400 -69.96 -29.77 8.63
CA LYS A 400 -69.98 -30.31 10.00
C LYS A 400 -68.98 -31.43 10.22
N LEU A 401 -68.25 -31.84 9.19
CA LEU A 401 -67.21 -32.86 9.27
C LEU A 401 -65.83 -32.20 9.24
N LEU A 402 -65.01 -32.45 10.27
CA LEU A 402 -63.71 -31.81 10.42
C LEU A 402 -62.78 -32.06 9.23
N SER A 403 -62.79 -33.27 8.67
CA SER A 403 -61.96 -33.62 7.50
C SER A 403 -62.36 -32.83 6.25
N THR A 404 -63.66 -32.66 6.00
CA THR A 404 -64.16 -31.86 4.88
C THR A 404 -63.90 -30.37 5.09
N CYS A 405 -63.97 -29.87 6.32
CA CYS A 405 -63.57 -28.50 6.67
C CYS A 405 -62.08 -28.27 6.38
N PHE A 406 -61.21 -29.18 6.83
CA PHE A 406 -59.78 -29.12 6.56
C PHE A 406 -59.46 -29.12 5.06
N LEU A 407 -60.08 -30.02 4.29
CA LEU A 407 -59.90 -30.08 2.84
C LEU A 407 -60.40 -28.80 2.15
N ASN A 408 -61.53 -28.23 2.58
CA ASN A 408 -62.01 -26.97 2.02
C ASN A 408 -61.05 -25.81 2.35
N THR A 409 -60.57 -25.72 3.59
CA THR A 409 -59.59 -24.70 3.98
C THR A 409 -58.28 -24.87 3.23
N TRP A 410 -57.81 -26.10 3.04
CA TRP A 410 -56.64 -26.42 2.23
C TRP A 410 -56.81 -26.00 0.77
N CYS A 411 -57.97 -26.29 0.14
CA CYS A 411 -58.27 -25.81 -1.20
C CYS A 411 -58.23 -24.28 -1.30
N VAL A 412 -58.78 -23.57 -0.31
CA VAL A 412 -58.74 -22.10 -0.26
C VAL A 412 -57.32 -21.58 -0.18
N PHE A 413 -56.48 -22.19 0.67
CA PHE A 413 -55.06 -21.84 0.81
C PHE A 413 -54.26 -22.08 -0.48
N LEU A 414 -54.61 -23.13 -1.24
CA LEU A 414 -54.05 -23.38 -2.57
C LEU A 414 -54.69 -22.53 -3.68
N CYS A 415 -55.61 -21.62 -3.34
CA CYS A 415 -56.40 -20.82 -4.28
C CYS A 415 -57.19 -21.66 -5.31
N VAL A 416 -57.63 -22.86 -4.92
CA VAL A 416 -58.47 -23.77 -5.71
C VAL A 416 -59.93 -23.67 -5.26
N SER A 417 -60.86 -23.87 -6.20
CA SER A 417 -62.30 -23.87 -5.92
C SER A 417 -62.68 -24.94 -4.88
N THR A 418 -63.51 -24.57 -3.91
CA THR A 418 -64.09 -25.51 -2.95
C THR A 418 -65.34 -26.17 -3.52
N ASN A 419 -65.52 -27.46 -3.25
CA ASN A 419 -66.66 -28.21 -3.78
C ASN A 419 -67.98 -27.84 -3.09
N ASN A 420 -67.93 -27.39 -1.84
CA ASN A 420 -69.11 -27.08 -1.04
C ASN A 420 -69.20 -25.58 -0.75
N ARG A 421 -70.21 -24.93 -1.33
CA ARG A 421 -70.42 -23.49 -1.19
C ARG A 421 -71.10 -23.15 0.16
N PRO A 422 -70.54 -22.23 0.97
CA PRO A 422 -71.18 -21.80 2.21
C PRO A 422 -72.50 -21.05 1.93
N MET A 423 -73.55 -21.37 2.69
CA MET A 423 -74.88 -20.78 2.51
C MET A 423 -75.12 -19.58 3.42
N CYS A 424 -74.67 -19.63 4.67
CA CYS A 424 -74.83 -18.59 5.66
C CYS A 424 -73.84 -17.43 5.45
N SER A 425 -74.30 -16.20 5.75
CA SER A 425 -73.50 -14.98 5.57
C SER A 425 -72.22 -14.98 6.40
N SER A 426 -72.24 -15.47 7.65
CA SER A 426 -71.07 -15.50 8.52
C SER A 426 -69.96 -16.40 7.98
N LEU A 427 -70.30 -17.61 7.49
CA LEU A 427 -69.33 -18.53 6.90
C LEU A 427 -68.83 -18.03 5.54
N ARG A 428 -69.66 -17.31 4.77
CA ARG A 428 -69.24 -16.61 3.54
C ARG A 428 -68.22 -15.51 3.82
N ILE A 429 -68.41 -14.70 4.85
CA ILE A 429 -67.45 -13.66 5.23
C ILE A 429 -66.13 -14.29 5.64
N PHE A 430 -66.16 -15.36 6.43
CA PHE A 430 -64.96 -16.12 6.82
C PHE A 430 -64.23 -16.73 5.62
N PHE A 431 -64.98 -17.30 4.66
CA PHE A 431 -64.43 -17.80 3.40
C PHE A 431 -63.76 -16.70 2.60
N ILE A 432 -64.41 -15.54 2.42
CA ILE A 432 -63.84 -14.41 1.67
C ILE A 432 -62.56 -13.91 2.36
N ALA A 433 -62.57 -13.75 3.69
CA ALA A 433 -61.39 -13.35 4.44
C ALA A 433 -60.24 -14.35 4.30
N SER A 434 -60.53 -15.65 4.42
CA SER A 434 -59.54 -16.72 4.24
C SER A 434 -59.00 -16.77 2.81
N ALA A 435 -59.84 -16.54 1.80
CA ALA A 435 -59.45 -16.49 0.40
C ALA A 435 -58.57 -15.27 0.09
N LEU A 436 -58.88 -14.10 0.64
CA LEU A 436 -58.03 -12.91 0.52
C LEU A 436 -56.67 -13.14 1.18
N TYR A 437 -56.63 -13.73 2.38
CA TYR A 437 -55.37 -14.10 3.04
C TYR A 437 -54.55 -15.08 2.18
N ALA A 438 -55.18 -16.16 1.70
CA ALA A 438 -54.53 -17.15 0.86
C ALA A 438 -54.00 -16.57 -0.46
N MET A 439 -54.75 -15.65 -1.07
CA MET A 439 -54.31 -14.95 -2.28
C MET A 439 -53.07 -14.09 -2.02
N ASN A 440 -53.03 -13.36 -0.90
CA ASN A 440 -51.84 -12.58 -0.51
C ASN A 440 -50.64 -13.49 -0.25
N LEU A 441 -50.82 -14.57 0.51
CA LEU A 441 -49.76 -15.54 0.81
C LEU A 441 -49.18 -16.16 -0.47
N THR A 442 -50.06 -16.60 -1.38
CA THR A 442 -49.66 -17.16 -2.68
C THR A 442 -48.93 -16.14 -3.54
N THR A 443 -49.43 -14.89 -3.59
CA THR A 443 -48.80 -13.81 -4.36
C THR A 443 -47.39 -13.49 -3.85
N ILE A 444 -47.20 -13.45 -2.53
CA ILE A 444 -45.88 -13.24 -1.91
C ILE A 444 -44.95 -14.40 -2.25
N TYR A 445 -45.42 -15.64 -2.08
CA TYR A 445 -44.63 -16.83 -2.41
C TYR A 445 -44.21 -16.86 -3.88
N THR A 446 -45.14 -16.61 -4.82
CA THR A 446 -44.81 -16.58 -6.25
C THR A 446 -43.87 -15.43 -6.61
N SER A 447 -44.01 -14.27 -5.97
CA SER A 447 -43.11 -13.13 -6.20
C SER A 447 -41.68 -13.44 -5.75
N LEU A 448 -41.52 -14.03 -4.57
CA LEU A 448 -40.22 -14.45 -4.07
C LEU A 448 -39.64 -15.61 -4.89
N LEU A 449 -40.47 -16.56 -5.32
CA LEU A 449 -40.05 -17.65 -6.19
C LEU A 449 -39.47 -17.12 -7.51
N ILE A 450 -40.11 -16.10 -8.12
CA ILE A 450 -39.58 -15.44 -9.31
C ILE A 450 -38.20 -14.85 -9.02
N ILE A 451 -38.05 -14.09 -7.93
CA ILE A 451 -36.76 -13.48 -7.54
C ILE A 451 -35.67 -14.55 -7.38
N PHE A 452 -35.95 -15.65 -6.68
CA PHE A 452 -34.99 -16.72 -6.44
C PHE A 452 -34.63 -17.49 -7.72
N PHE A 453 -35.52 -17.56 -8.70
CA PHE A 453 -35.21 -18.15 -10.01
C PHE A 453 -34.48 -17.19 -10.95
N THR A 454 -34.75 -15.90 -10.88
CA THR A 454 -34.04 -14.88 -11.68
C THR A 454 -32.70 -14.50 -11.07
N SER A 455 -32.54 -14.65 -9.76
CA SER A 455 -31.35 -14.24 -9.00
C SER A 455 -31.19 -15.16 -7.78
N PRO A 456 -30.64 -16.37 -7.98
CA PRO A 456 -30.50 -17.36 -6.92
C PRO A 456 -29.57 -16.83 -5.81
N PRO A 457 -29.91 -17.09 -4.53
CA PRO A 457 -29.03 -16.74 -3.44
C PRO A 457 -27.73 -17.54 -3.53
N ARG A 458 -26.63 -16.90 -3.11
CA ARG A 458 -25.34 -17.57 -2.94
C ARG A 458 -25.29 -18.29 -1.59
N MET A 459 -24.42 -19.30 -1.50
CA MET A 459 -24.06 -19.94 -0.24
C MET A 459 -23.39 -18.93 0.71
N HIS A 460 -23.23 -19.32 1.99
CA HIS A 460 -22.48 -18.51 2.97
C HIS A 460 -21.08 -18.18 2.44
N GLN A 461 -20.77 -16.88 2.39
CA GLN A 461 -19.47 -16.37 1.97
C GLN A 461 -18.52 -16.34 3.15
N ILE A 462 -17.34 -16.94 2.99
CA ILE A 462 -16.26 -16.80 3.97
C ILE A 462 -15.78 -15.35 3.92
N ASP A 463 -15.88 -14.65 5.04
CA ASP A 463 -15.64 -13.20 5.10
C ASP A 463 -14.80 -12.75 6.31
N SER A 464 -14.30 -13.69 7.11
CA SER A 464 -13.37 -13.39 8.21
C SER A 464 -12.16 -14.32 8.21
N ILE A 465 -11.04 -13.83 8.76
CA ILE A 465 -9.84 -14.63 8.96
C ILE A 465 -10.10 -15.81 9.91
N ASP A 466 -10.96 -15.63 10.91
CA ASP A 466 -11.32 -16.70 11.85
C ASP A 466 -12.03 -17.86 11.14
N GLU A 467 -12.91 -17.58 10.18
CA GLU A 467 -13.57 -18.61 9.35
C GLU A 467 -12.56 -19.33 8.44
N ILE A 468 -11.59 -18.60 7.86
CA ILE A 468 -10.51 -19.20 7.05
C ILE A 468 -9.68 -20.16 7.90
N LEU A 469 -9.29 -19.72 9.10
CA LEU A 469 -8.50 -20.52 10.04
C LEU A 469 -9.30 -21.70 10.61
N ALA A 470 -10.61 -21.57 10.79
CA ALA A 470 -11.48 -22.66 11.22
C ALA A 470 -11.67 -23.73 10.13
N ALA A 471 -11.64 -23.32 8.87
CA ALA A 471 -11.75 -24.21 7.72
C ALA A 471 -10.43 -24.91 7.34
N ASN A 472 -9.30 -24.55 7.96
CA ASN A 472 -7.95 -25.08 7.69
C ASN A 472 -7.53 -24.95 6.20
N PHE A 473 -7.79 -23.79 5.60
CA PHE A 473 -7.25 -23.48 4.28
C PHE A 473 -5.75 -23.20 4.32
N GLN A 474 -5.06 -23.49 3.22
CA GLN A 474 -3.69 -23.02 3.01
C GLN A 474 -3.73 -21.53 2.69
N ILE A 475 -2.97 -20.74 3.45
CA ILE A 475 -2.90 -19.29 3.36
C ILE A 475 -1.47 -18.87 3.01
N GLY A 476 -1.32 -17.80 2.24
CA GLY A 476 0.00 -17.29 1.89
C GLY A 476 -0.05 -16.01 1.06
N GLY A 477 1.12 -15.51 0.69
CA GLY A 477 1.30 -14.31 -0.13
C GLY A 477 2.78 -13.97 -0.27
N ARG A 478 3.10 -12.69 -0.46
CA ARG A 478 4.50 -12.24 -0.53
C ARG A 478 5.18 -12.37 0.83
N MET A 479 6.47 -12.70 0.81
CA MET A 479 7.33 -12.78 2.00
C MET A 479 7.20 -11.55 2.90
N GLU A 480 7.28 -10.36 2.32
CA GLU A 480 7.19 -9.08 3.04
C GLU A 480 5.86 -8.88 3.82
N TYR A 481 4.79 -9.60 3.47
CA TYR A 481 3.52 -9.50 4.19
C TYR A 481 3.47 -10.37 5.44
N GLU A 482 4.38 -11.35 5.58
CA GLU A 482 4.46 -12.24 6.74
C GLU A 482 4.82 -11.45 8.01
N ASP A 483 5.77 -10.51 7.89
CA ASP A 483 6.26 -9.66 8.98
C ASP A 483 5.15 -8.88 9.70
N TRP A 484 4.08 -8.53 9.00
CA TRP A 484 2.93 -7.83 9.59
C TRP A 484 2.21 -8.66 10.64
N PHE A 485 2.34 -9.98 10.56
CA PHE A 485 1.72 -10.93 11.48
C PHE A 485 2.67 -11.42 12.58
N ASP A 486 3.96 -11.10 12.52
CA ASP A 486 4.93 -11.39 13.58
C ASP A 486 4.86 -10.34 14.68
N ASN A 487 3.75 -10.33 15.41
CA ASN A 487 3.50 -9.40 16.50
C ASN A 487 3.07 -10.11 17.78
N GLY A 488 2.80 -9.36 18.85
CA GLY A 488 2.44 -9.95 20.15
C GLY A 488 1.04 -10.56 20.24
N ASP A 489 0.19 -10.44 19.21
CA ASP A 489 -1.18 -11.01 19.18
C ASP A 489 -1.13 -12.50 18.79
N GLU A 490 -1.77 -13.35 19.60
CA GLU A 490 -1.78 -14.80 19.37
C GLU A 490 -2.45 -15.19 18.04
N ARG A 491 -3.41 -14.40 17.55
CA ARG A 491 -4.10 -14.64 16.27
C ARG A 491 -3.16 -14.38 15.11
N ASP A 492 -2.41 -13.29 15.16
CA ASP A 492 -1.48 -12.92 14.11
C ASP A 492 -0.30 -13.91 14.08
N LEU A 493 0.23 -14.30 15.25
CA LEU A 493 1.22 -15.38 15.37
C LEU A 493 0.70 -16.73 14.84
N ARG A 494 -0.62 -16.98 14.88
CA ARG A 494 -1.21 -18.17 14.27
C ARG A 494 -1.26 -18.05 12.75
N VAL A 495 -1.52 -16.86 12.22
CA VAL A 495 -1.47 -16.59 10.78
C VAL A 495 -0.05 -16.72 10.26
N SER A 496 0.93 -16.06 10.89
CA SER A 496 2.36 -16.16 10.55
C SER A 496 2.85 -17.62 10.51
N ARG A 497 2.54 -18.43 11.53
CA ARG A 497 2.92 -19.87 11.54
C ARG A 497 2.31 -20.71 10.42
N LEU A 498 1.19 -20.28 9.84
CA LEU A 498 0.51 -20.99 8.75
C LEU A 498 0.79 -20.35 7.39
N TYR A 499 1.54 -19.24 7.37
CA TYR A 499 1.83 -18.47 6.18
C TYR A 499 2.78 -19.23 5.26
N ASP A 500 2.42 -19.32 3.98
CA ASP A 500 3.25 -19.90 2.94
C ASP A 500 3.68 -18.80 1.96
N ASN A 501 5.00 -18.57 1.89
CA ASN A 501 5.62 -17.55 1.05
C ASN A 501 6.19 -18.12 -0.27
N SER A 502 5.85 -19.37 -0.61
CA SER A 502 6.27 -20.00 -1.86
C SER A 502 5.68 -19.34 -3.10
N ASP A 503 6.28 -19.60 -4.26
CA ASP A 503 5.82 -19.10 -5.58
C ASP A 503 4.35 -19.43 -5.89
N ASP A 504 3.77 -20.44 -5.22
CA ASP A 504 2.37 -20.81 -5.31
C ASP A 504 1.40 -19.75 -4.73
N PHE A 505 1.89 -18.86 -3.87
CA PHE A 505 1.09 -17.80 -3.25
C PHE A 505 1.43 -16.41 -3.77
N GLN A 506 2.39 -16.30 -4.70
CA GLN A 506 2.79 -15.05 -5.32
C GLN A 506 1.72 -14.49 -6.28
N PRO A 507 1.53 -13.17 -6.40
CA PRO A 507 0.52 -12.58 -7.29
C PRO A 507 0.77 -12.96 -8.76
N SER A 508 -0.05 -13.89 -9.26
CA SER A 508 -0.01 -14.34 -10.65
C SER A 508 -1.39 -14.77 -11.14
N HIS A 509 -1.58 -14.78 -12.46
CA HIS A 509 -2.83 -15.25 -13.07
C HIS A 509 -3.14 -16.71 -12.69
N THR A 510 -2.12 -17.58 -12.62
CA THR A 510 -2.29 -18.99 -12.23
C THR A 510 -2.74 -19.12 -10.79
N ASN A 511 -2.20 -18.30 -9.89
CA ASN A 511 -2.51 -18.38 -8.47
C ASN A 511 -3.89 -17.79 -8.17
N LEU A 512 -4.30 -16.69 -8.83
CA LEU A 512 -5.69 -16.20 -8.76
C LEU A 512 -6.70 -17.22 -9.31
N LYS A 513 -6.36 -17.96 -10.37
CA LYS A 513 -7.18 -19.09 -10.84
C LYS A 513 -7.28 -20.20 -9.79
N ALA A 514 -6.21 -20.47 -9.03
CA ALA A 514 -6.26 -21.44 -7.95
C ALA A 514 -7.17 -20.98 -6.79
N VAL A 515 -7.18 -19.68 -6.49
CA VAL A 515 -8.08 -19.07 -5.50
C VAL A 515 -9.54 -19.15 -5.95
N SER A 516 -9.86 -18.83 -7.20
CA SER A 516 -11.24 -18.93 -7.71
C SER A 516 -11.77 -20.37 -7.71
N LEU A 517 -10.89 -21.36 -7.86
CA LEU A 517 -11.22 -22.77 -7.71
C LEU A 517 -11.39 -23.21 -6.24
N GLY A 518 -10.91 -22.42 -5.27
CA GLY A 518 -10.97 -22.70 -3.84
C GLY A 518 -9.87 -23.65 -3.36
N LYS A 519 -8.73 -23.70 -4.08
CA LYS A 519 -7.59 -24.55 -3.70
C LYS A 519 -6.69 -23.90 -2.65
N ARG A 520 -6.65 -22.57 -2.60
CA ARG A 520 -5.79 -21.78 -1.70
C ARG A 520 -6.43 -20.43 -1.40
N VAL A 521 -5.96 -19.78 -0.34
CA VAL A 521 -6.34 -18.43 0.07
C VAL A 521 -5.11 -17.55 0.01
N MET A 522 -5.24 -16.37 -0.57
CA MET A 522 -4.08 -15.53 -0.92
C MET A 522 -4.24 -14.12 -0.35
N LEU A 523 -3.22 -13.62 0.34
CA LEU A 523 -3.11 -12.23 0.75
C LEU A 523 -2.50 -11.42 -0.38
N THR A 524 -3.26 -10.48 -0.95
CA THR A 524 -2.78 -9.64 -2.04
C THR A 524 -3.49 -8.29 -2.07
N SER A 525 -2.97 -7.40 -2.90
CA SER A 525 -3.55 -6.10 -3.23
C SER A 525 -4.95 -6.23 -3.82
N ARG A 526 -5.88 -5.39 -3.36
CA ARG A 526 -7.20 -5.23 -3.99
C ARG A 526 -7.09 -4.64 -5.38
N MET A 527 -6.15 -3.71 -5.60
CA MET A 527 -5.93 -3.11 -6.90
C MET A 527 -5.50 -4.15 -7.92
N TYR A 528 -4.62 -5.07 -7.53
CA TYR A 528 -4.20 -6.20 -8.37
C TYR A 528 -5.37 -7.09 -8.80
N VAL A 529 -6.25 -7.47 -7.86
CA VAL A 529 -7.40 -8.32 -8.19
C VAL A 529 -8.42 -7.57 -9.05
N LYS A 530 -8.68 -6.28 -8.75
CA LYS A 530 -9.56 -5.43 -9.56
C LYS A 530 -9.06 -5.29 -11.00
N SER A 531 -7.74 -5.24 -11.20
CA SER A 531 -7.11 -5.17 -12.52
C SER A 531 -6.98 -6.51 -13.24
N SER A 532 -7.53 -7.58 -12.65
CA SER A 532 -7.49 -8.91 -13.24
C SER A 532 -8.89 -9.33 -13.71
N HIS A 533 -8.93 -10.26 -14.67
CA HIS A 533 -10.18 -10.92 -15.08
C HIS A 533 -10.87 -11.71 -13.94
N PHE A 534 -10.19 -11.91 -12.80
CA PHE A 534 -10.76 -12.62 -11.66
C PHE A 534 -11.53 -11.73 -10.68
N ARG A 535 -11.65 -10.42 -10.94
CA ARG A 535 -12.31 -9.45 -10.05
C ARG A 535 -13.71 -9.88 -9.56
N ASP A 536 -14.46 -10.58 -10.40
CA ASP A 536 -15.83 -11.05 -10.12
C ASP A 536 -15.89 -12.56 -9.76
N ALA A 537 -14.73 -13.25 -9.76
CA ALA A 537 -14.62 -14.69 -9.51
C ALA A 537 -14.02 -15.03 -8.14
N VAL A 538 -13.36 -14.08 -7.49
CA VAL A 538 -12.82 -14.20 -6.13
C VAL A 538 -13.48 -13.19 -5.20
N HIS A 539 -13.52 -13.52 -3.91
CA HIS A 539 -14.04 -12.64 -2.87
C HIS A 539 -12.89 -12.20 -1.96
N GLY A 540 -12.66 -10.90 -1.87
CA GLY A 540 -11.79 -10.34 -0.82
C GLY A 540 -12.61 -10.06 0.43
N LEU A 541 -12.08 -10.35 1.61
CA LEU A 541 -12.79 -10.13 2.88
C LEU A 541 -13.31 -8.70 3.00
N THR A 542 -14.43 -8.47 3.70
CA THR A 542 -14.97 -7.12 3.90
C THR A 542 -14.01 -6.21 4.65
N LEU A 543 -13.26 -6.76 5.62
CA LEU A 543 -12.23 -6.04 6.36
C LEU A 543 -10.86 -6.22 5.69
N ASP A 544 -10.15 -5.12 5.48
CA ASP A 544 -8.77 -5.14 5.00
C ASP A 544 -7.82 -5.56 6.12
N SER A 545 -6.79 -6.33 5.76
CA SER A 545 -5.73 -6.72 6.70
C SER A 545 -4.83 -5.54 7.00
N PHE A 546 -4.43 -4.79 5.96
CA PHE A 546 -3.69 -3.54 6.12
C PHE A 546 -3.86 -2.62 4.91
N ALA A 547 -3.58 -1.34 5.12
CA ALA A 547 -3.60 -0.30 4.09
C ALA A 547 -2.25 0.39 4.07
N ASN A 548 -1.56 0.33 2.93
CA ASN A 548 -0.20 0.82 2.80
C ASN A 548 -0.10 1.90 1.74
N GLN A 549 0.69 2.92 2.07
CA GLN A 549 1.09 3.94 1.11
C GLN A 549 2.38 3.50 0.42
N LEU A 550 2.62 4.00 -0.79
CA LEU A 550 3.73 3.58 -1.64
C LEU A 550 4.82 4.65 -1.76
N GLU A 551 6.06 4.19 -1.89
CA GLU A 551 7.26 5.01 -2.09
C GLU A 551 8.23 4.39 -3.10
N LEU A 552 9.04 5.26 -3.73
CA LEU A 552 10.24 4.82 -4.46
C LEU A 552 11.38 4.74 -3.44
N ILE A 553 12.19 3.69 -3.50
CA ILE A 553 13.34 3.53 -2.60
C ILE A 553 14.63 3.85 -3.36
N VAL A 554 15.52 4.57 -2.69
CA VAL A 554 16.83 5.00 -3.20
C VAL A 554 17.89 4.87 -2.12
N GLU A 555 19.17 4.93 -2.49
CA GLU A 555 20.26 4.96 -1.53
C GLU A 555 20.21 6.20 -0.63
N LYS A 556 20.66 6.05 0.62
CA LYS A 556 20.60 7.14 1.59
C LYS A 556 21.57 8.25 1.18
N GLY A 557 21.03 9.46 1.03
CA GLY A 557 21.80 10.58 0.50
C GLY A 557 21.60 10.85 -0.99
N PHE A 558 20.75 10.06 -1.66
CA PHE A 558 20.43 10.24 -3.07
C PHE A 558 20.14 11.72 -3.41
N PRO A 559 20.94 12.36 -4.29
CA PRO A 559 20.90 13.83 -4.42
C PRO A 559 19.61 14.40 -5.00
N LEU A 560 18.87 13.60 -5.78
CA LEU A 560 17.61 14.04 -6.40
C LEU A 560 16.41 13.91 -5.47
N LEU A 561 16.52 13.15 -4.39
CA LEU A 561 15.42 12.85 -3.47
C LEU A 561 14.64 14.11 -2.99
N PRO A 562 15.28 15.21 -2.55
CA PRO A 562 14.53 16.42 -2.19
C PRO A 562 13.70 17.02 -3.33
N LYS A 563 14.22 16.94 -4.57
CA LYS A 563 13.48 17.44 -5.74
C LYS A 563 12.34 16.50 -6.09
N PHE A 564 12.56 15.18 -6.04
CA PHE A 564 11.50 14.19 -6.21
C PHE A 564 10.38 14.41 -5.20
N ASN A 565 10.71 14.52 -3.92
CA ASN A 565 9.72 14.74 -2.87
C ASN A 565 8.93 16.02 -3.10
N ARG A 566 9.60 17.12 -3.50
CA ARG A 566 8.91 18.38 -3.83
C ARG A 566 7.98 18.23 -5.03
N ILE A 567 8.40 17.55 -6.09
CA ILE A 567 7.58 17.33 -7.28
C ILE A 567 6.38 16.44 -6.92
N ILE A 568 6.61 15.30 -6.26
CA ILE A 568 5.56 14.38 -5.82
C ILE A 568 4.55 15.08 -4.90
N SER A 569 5.01 15.85 -3.91
CA SER A 569 4.14 16.64 -3.05
C SER A 569 3.29 17.63 -3.86
N ASN A 570 3.88 18.33 -4.83
CA ASN A 570 3.11 19.20 -5.72
C ASN A 570 2.08 18.41 -6.56
N LEU A 571 2.42 17.21 -7.04
CA LEU A 571 1.49 16.35 -7.80
C LEU A 571 0.31 15.90 -6.92
N ASN A 572 0.56 15.58 -5.66
CA ASN A 572 -0.47 15.26 -4.68
C ASN A 572 -1.34 16.48 -4.38
N ASP A 573 -0.73 17.63 -4.06
CA ASP A 573 -1.43 18.87 -3.71
C ASP A 573 -2.30 19.40 -4.86
N MET A 574 -1.90 19.14 -6.11
CA MET A 574 -2.66 19.49 -7.31
C MET A 574 -3.75 18.46 -7.66
N GLY A 575 -3.84 17.33 -6.96
CA GLY A 575 -4.79 16.25 -7.24
C GLY A 575 -4.46 15.45 -8.51
N ILE A 576 -3.24 15.55 -9.04
CA ILE A 576 -2.83 14.81 -10.26
C ILE A 576 -2.74 13.32 -9.97
N VAL A 577 -2.21 12.94 -8.80
CA VAL A 577 -2.11 11.52 -8.42
C VAL A 577 -3.48 10.91 -8.17
N GLU A 578 -4.39 11.66 -7.55
CA GLU A 578 -5.79 11.24 -7.39
C GLU A 578 -6.47 11.06 -8.74
N LYS A 579 -6.27 11.99 -9.68
CA LYS A 579 -6.76 11.85 -11.06
C LYS A 579 -6.20 10.61 -11.73
N LEU A 580 -4.89 10.37 -11.64
CA LEU A 580 -4.23 9.20 -12.24
C LEU A 580 -4.83 7.90 -11.70
N PHE A 581 -5.07 7.83 -10.40
CA PHE A 581 -5.71 6.68 -9.75
C PHE A 581 -7.15 6.48 -10.20
N ASN A 582 -7.94 7.55 -10.28
CA ASN A 582 -9.33 7.49 -10.73
C ASN A 582 -9.45 7.11 -12.21
N ASP A 583 -8.58 7.63 -13.07
CA ASP A 583 -8.52 7.28 -14.49
C ASP A 583 -8.19 5.80 -14.67
N PHE A 584 -7.26 5.28 -13.86
CA PHE A 584 -6.93 3.86 -13.86
C PHE A 584 -8.13 3.00 -13.44
N LEU A 585 -8.79 3.34 -12.33
CA LEU A 585 -9.99 2.63 -11.89
C LEU A 585 -11.08 2.68 -12.95
N TYR A 586 -11.30 3.84 -13.59
CA TYR A 586 -12.27 3.98 -14.66
C TYR A 586 -11.94 3.08 -15.85
N ASN A 587 -10.68 3.03 -16.28
CA ASN A 587 -10.27 2.21 -17.41
C ASN A 587 -10.47 0.71 -17.14
N VAL A 588 -9.99 0.25 -15.98
CA VAL A 588 -10.05 -1.16 -15.58
C VAL A 588 -11.47 -1.63 -15.21
N THR A 589 -12.31 -0.75 -14.66
CA THR A 589 -13.65 -1.16 -14.25
C THR A 589 -14.69 -0.97 -15.34
N ILE A 590 -14.68 0.17 -16.04
CA ILE A 590 -15.77 0.54 -16.95
C ILE A 590 -15.42 0.22 -18.40
N LEU A 591 -14.22 0.60 -18.86
CA LEU A 591 -13.86 0.39 -20.27
C LEU A 591 -13.64 -1.09 -20.57
N GLU A 592 -12.94 -1.83 -19.71
CA GLU A 592 -12.80 -3.28 -19.86
C GLU A 592 -14.16 -4.00 -19.81
N GLN A 593 -15.07 -3.61 -18.91
CA GLN A 593 -16.43 -4.18 -18.88
C GLN A 593 -17.20 -3.91 -20.17
N ILE A 594 -17.09 -2.72 -20.74
CA ILE A 594 -17.74 -2.39 -22.01
C ILE A 594 -17.13 -3.21 -23.15
N GLU A 595 -15.81 -3.36 -23.17
CA GLU A 595 -15.11 -4.17 -24.19
C GLU A 595 -15.48 -5.64 -24.10
N GLU A 596 -15.51 -6.23 -22.90
CA GLU A 596 -15.97 -7.60 -22.65
C GLU A 596 -17.43 -7.83 -23.11
N ILE A 597 -18.31 -6.83 -22.94
CA ILE A 597 -19.72 -6.91 -23.40
C ILE A 597 -19.82 -6.81 -24.92
N VAL A 598 -19.02 -5.95 -25.56
CA VAL A 598 -19.10 -5.67 -26.99
C VAL A 598 -18.42 -6.76 -27.82
N ASN A 599 -17.30 -7.29 -27.33
CA ASN A 599 -16.51 -8.33 -27.98
C ASN A 599 -16.35 -9.55 -27.04
N PRO A 600 -17.40 -10.38 -26.86
CA PRO A 600 -17.25 -11.62 -26.13
C PRO A 600 -16.32 -12.54 -26.93
N ASN A 601 -15.11 -12.79 -26.43
CA ASN A 601 -14.22 -13.77 -27.05
C ASN A 601 -14.87 -15.16 -26.91
N GLU A 602 -15.01 -15.90 -28.01
CA GLU A 602 -15.58 -17.27 -28.01
C GLU A 602 -14.69 -18.29 -27.26
N ASP A 603 -13.43 -17.94 -27.00
CA ASP A 603 -12.43 -18.79 -26.31
C ASP A 603 -12.34 -18.53 -24.80
N ASP A 604 -13.01 -17.49 -24.28
CA ASP A 604 -13.08 -17.26 -22.84
C ASP A 604 -14.04 -18.26 -22.22
N ASP A 605 -13.47 -19.18 -21.44
CA ASP A 605 -14.14 -20.22 -20.68
C ASP A 605 -15.36 -19.61 -19.95
N HIS A 606 -16.56 -19.75 -20.54
CA HIS A 606 -17.86 -19.25 -20.06
C HIS A 606 -18.26 -19.78 -18.67
N SER A 607 -17.33 -20.40 -17.95
CA SER A 607 -17.42 -20.89 -16.58
C SER A 607 -16.95 -19.87 -15.52
N LEU A 608 -16.32 -18.75 -15.91
CA LEU A 608 -15.88 -17.69 -15.00
C LEU A 608 -17.02 -16.71 -14.66
N GLY A 609 -18.08 -17.22 -14.03
CA GLY A 609 -18.94 -16.52 -13.05
C GLY A 609 -19.36 -15.07 -13.30
N SER A 610 -19.44 -14.59 -14.54
CA SER A 610 -19.96 -13.25 -14.83
C SER A 610 -21.40 -13.19 -14.36
N GLY A 611 -21.71 -12.24 -13.48
CA GLY A 611 -22.97 -12.12 -12.74
C GLY A 611 -24.21 -11.84 -13.60
N ARG A 612 -24.19 -12.15 -14.89
CA ARG A 612 -25.29 -12.00 -15.85
C ARG A 612 -25.41 -13.19 -16.79
N ASP A 613 -25.10 -14.40 -16.33
CA ASP A 613 -25.63 -15.57 -17.01
C ASP A 613 -27.16 -15.45 -17.00
N GLU A 614 -27.75 -15.23 -18.17
CA GLU A 614 -29.19 -15.31 -18.34
C GLU A 614 -29.62 -16.69 -17.86
N ILE A 615 -30.26 -16.75 -16.69
CA ILE A 615 -30.62 -18.02 -16.07
C ILE A 615 -31.74 -18.63 -16.91
N VAL A 616 -31.36 -19.51 -17.83
CA VAL A 616 -32.32 -20.32 -18.58
C VAL A 616 -32.94 -21.31 -17.60
N LEU A 617 -34.26 -21.25 -17.45
CA LEU A 617 -35.00 -22.15 -16.57
C LEU A 617 -34.97 -23.58 -17.14
N THR A 618 -34.01 -24.39 -16.70
CA THR A 618 -33.91 -25.81 -17.06
C THR A 618 -34.81 -26.69 -16.19
N THR A 619 -35.01 -27.94 -16.62
CA THR A 619 -35.75 -28.98 -15.86
C THR A 619 -35.19 -29.25 -14.46
N ASP A 620 -33.92 -28.92 -14.21
CA ASP A 620 -33.28 -29.12 -12.91
C ASP A 620 -33.90 -28.24 -11.83
N HIS A 621 -34.40 -27.05 -12.20
CA HIS A 621 -35.07 -26.13 -11.28
C HIS A 621 -36.41 -26.69 -10.78
N LEU A 622 -37.03 -27.60 -11.55
CA LEU A 622 -38.33 -28.23 -11.22
C LEU A 622 -38.17 -29.63 -10.62
N GLN A 623 -36.94 -30.15 -10.48
CA GLN A 623 -36.68 -31.50 -9.98
C GLN A 623 -37.33 -31.77 -8.63
N SER A 624 -37.24 -30.81 -7.70
CA SER A 624 -37.83 -30.90 -6.36
C SER A 624 -39.37 -30.94 -6.41
N ALA A 625 -40.00 -30.16 -7.29
CA ALA A 625 -41.45 -30.20 -7.48
C ALA A 625 -41.93 -31.57 -7.98
N PHE A 626 -41.22 -32.16 -8.97
CA PHE A 626 -41.52 -33.52 -9.45
C PHE A 626 -41.28 -34.58 -8.37
N PHE A 627 -40.23 -34.43 -7.57
CA PHE A 627 -39.94 -35.32 -6.44
C PHE A 627 -41.06 -35.30 -5.40
N PHE A 628 -41.51 -34.11 -4.97
CA PHE A 628 -42.62 -33.99 -4.00
C PHE A 628 -43.93 -34.54 -4.57
N TYR A 629 -44.21 -34.31 -5.85
CA TYR A 629 -45.37 -34.90 -6.52
C TYR A 629 -45.32 -36.44 -6.50
N PHE A 630 -44.17 -37.02 -6.85
CA PHE A 630 -43.98 -38.47 -6.84
C PHE A 630 -44.18 -39.05 -5.43
N VAL A 631 -43.56 -38.46 -4.41
CA VAL A 631 -43.75 -38.86 -3.01
C VAL A 631 -45.22 -38.78 -2.60
N GLY A 632 -45.93 -37.71 -2.99
CA GLY A 632 -47.36 -37.55 -2.74
C GLY A 632 -48.21 -38.65 -3.38
N VAL A 633 -47.91 -39.05 -4.62
CA VAL A 633 -48.59 -40.16 -5.31
C VAL A 633 -48.33 -41.50 -4.63
N VAL A 634 -47.10 -41.75 -4.17
CA VAL A 634 -46.76 -42.98 -3.44
C VAL A 634 -47.53 -43.04 -2.12
N ILE A 635 -47.54 -41.96 -1.34
CA ILE A 635 -48.26 -41.89 -0.05
C ILE A 635 -49.77 -42.10 -0.28
N SER A 636 -50.37 -41.41 -1.24
CA SER A 636 -51.81 -41.56 -1.52
C SER A 636 -52.15 -42.98 -1.98
N THR A 637 -51.28 -43.61 -2.78
CA THR A 637 -51.43 -45.01 -3.19
C THR A 637 -51.34 -45.97 -2.00
N VAL A 638 -50.39 -45.77 -1.09
CA VAL A 638 -50.25 -46.57 0.14
C VAL A 638 -51.48 -46.42 1.05
N VAL A 639 -51.95 -45.19 1.26
CA VAL A 639 -53.16 -44.91 2.05
C VAL A 639 -54.37 -45.57 1.40
N PHE A 640 -54.54 -45.47 0.08
CA PHE A 640 -55.63 -46.11 -0.65
C PHE A 640 -55.62 -47.64 -0.48
N PHE A 641 -54.45 -48.28 -0.65
CA PHE A 641 -54.33 -49.72 -0.40
C PHE A 641 -54.63 -50.05 1.06
N GLY A 642 -54.15 -49.26 2.00
CA GLY A 642 -54.48 -49.38 3.43
C GLY A 642 -55.98 -49.34 3.67
N GLU A 643 -56.68 -48.34 3.15
CA GLU A 643 -58.13 -48.22 3.24
C GLU A 643 -58.85 -49.44 2.65
N VAL A 644 -58.40 -49.94 1.50
CA VAL A 644 -58.96 -51.14 0.86
C VAL A 644 -58.74 -52.38 1.75
N PHE A 645 -57.55 -52.57 2.31
CA PHE A 645 -57.24 -53.71 3.19
C PHE A 645 -57.99 -53.65 4.53
N PHE A 646 -58.16 -52.47 5.11
CA PHE A 646 -58.91 -52.28 6.37
C PHE A 646 -60.44 -52.32 6.17
N ASN A 647 -60.96 -51.92 5.00
CA ASN A 647 -62.39 -51.96 4.66
C ASN A 647 -62.84 -53.25 3.94
N ILE A 648 -62.01 -54.29 3.81
CA ILE A 648 -62.53 -55.61 3.37
C ILE A 648 -63.54 -56.09 4.42
N PRO A 649 -64.84 -56.18 4.10
CA PRO A 649 -65.83 -56.62 5.07
C PRO A 649 -65.51 -58.06 5.47
N LYS A 650 -65.40 -58.34 6.78
CA LYS A 650 -65.55 -59.70 7.30
C LYS A 650 -66.96 -60.16 6.93
N HIS A 651 -67.08 -60.90 5.84
CA HIS A 651 -68.30 -61.61 5.46
C HIS A 651 -68.58 -62.66 6.54
N LYS A 652 -69.32 -62.28 7.59
CA LYS A 652 -69.88 -63.23 8.55
C LYS A 652 -71.02 -63.94 7.84
N SER A 653 -70.81 -65.21 7.51
CA SER A 653 -71.86 -66.12 7.06
C SER A 653 -72.90 -66.24 8.17
N ASP A 654 -74.07 -65.63 8.00
CA ASP A 654 -75.31 -66.11 8.58
C ASP A 654 -76.39 -66.03 7.50
N GLY A 655 -77.00 -67.18 7.22
CA GLY A 655 -77.97 -67.35 6.16
C GLY A 655 -79.31 -66.69 6.48
N ASN A 656 -80.01 -66.41 5.38
CA ASN A 656 -81.43 -66.11 5.19
C ASN A 656 -81.90 -64.65 5.12
N LEU A 657 -82.65 -64.45 4.02
CA LEU A 657 -83.61 -63.40 3.66
C LEU A 657 -83.10 -62.09 3.04
N ILE A 658 -83.23 -62.09 1.70
CA ILE A 658 -83.33 -60.96 0.75
C ILE A 658 -84.30 -59.89 1.30
N PRO A 659 -83.96 -58.59 1.19
CA PRO A 659 -84.64 -57.77 0.18
C PRO A 659 -83.70 -56.90 -0.67
N ASN A 660 -84.11 -56.76 -1.93
CA ASN A 660 -83.55 -55.92 -2.97
C ASN A 660 -83.36 -54.46 -2.54
N ASN A 661 -82.14 -53.94 -2.70
CA ASN A 661 -81.86 -52.54 -3.03
C ASN A 661 -80.43 -52.41 -3.57
N ILE A 662 -80.20 -52.94 -4.78
CA ILE A 662 -79.01 -52.68 -5.59
C ILE A 662 -79.45 -51.79 -6.76
N THR A 663 -79.63 -50.50 -6.49
CA THR A 663 -79.89 -49.46 -7.52
C THR A 663 -79.26 -48.11 -7.17
N MET A 664 -78.19 -48.05 -6.36
CA MET A 664 -77.56 -46.77 -5.99
C MET A 664 -76.02 -46.76 -6.03
N LEU A 665 -75.39 -47.62 -6.83
CA LEU A 665 -73.92 -47.60 -7.03
C LEU A 665 -73.49 -47.64 -8.51
N ARG A 666 -74.42 -47.53 -9.46
CA ARG A 666 -74.14 -47.55 -10.91
C ARG A 666 -74.16 -46.18 -11.61
N ALA A 667 -74.37 -45.09 -10.87
CA ALA A 667 -74.55 -43.74 -11.44
C ALA A 667 -73.31 -42.84 -11.44
N GLN A 668 -72.18 -43.24 -10.83
CA GLN A 668 -71.00 -42.36 -10.71
C GLN A 668 -69.80 -42.72 -11.59
N TYR A 669 -69.85 -43.82 -12.36
CA TYR A 669 -68.71 -44.28 -13.18
C TYR A 669 -68.93 -44.21 -14.71
N VAL A 670 -70.02 -43.62 -15.20
CA VAL A 670 -70.28 -43.48 -16.66
C VAL A 670 -70.14 -42.03 -17.16
N GLY A 671 -69.82 -41.07 -16.30
CA GLY A 671 -69.73 -39.64 -16.66
C GLY A 671 -68.42 -39.17 -17.32
N TRP A 672 -67.39 -40.02 -17.41
CA TRP A 672 -66.03 -39.60 -17.82
C TRP A 672 -65.58 -40.08 -19.22
N CYS A 673 -66.47 -40.67 -20.03
CA CYS A 673 -66.14 -41.08 -21.41
C CYS A 673 -66.94 -40.37 -22.51
N THR A 674 -67.73 -39.33 -22.21
CA THR A 674 -68.56 -38.62 -23.22
C THR A 674 -68.38 -37.10 -23.22
N LEU A 675 -67.18 -36.60 -22.91
CA LEU A 675 -66.85 -35.17 -23.03
C LEU A 675 -65.64 -34.87 -23.93
N SER A 676 -65.21 -35.83 -24.76
CA SER A 676 -64.19 -35.63 -25.80
C SER A 676 -64.80 -35.54 -27.23
N ARG A 677 -66.13 -35.44 -27.39
CA ARG A 677 -66.78 -35.45 -28.72
C ARG A 677 -67.80 -34.34 -28.98
N LYS A 678 -67.73 -33.20 -28.27
CA LYS A 678 -68.65 -32.06 -28.49
C LYS A 678 -68.00 -30.68 -28.43
N GLU A 679 -66.80 -30.55 -29.00
CA GLU A 679 -66.19 -29.27 -29.40
C GLU A 679 -65.81 -29.29 -30.89
N LYS A 680 -66.76 -29.71 -31.73
CA LYS A 680 -66.85 -29.29 -33.14
C LYS A 680 -68.30 -28.91 -33.40
N ASN A 681 -68.51 -27.68 -33.87
CA ASN A 681 -69.76 -26.98 -34.17
C ASN A 681 -70.37 -26.18 -33.00
N LYS A 682 -69.83 -25.00 -32.76
CA LYS A 682 -70.55 -23.75 -33.01
C LYS A 682 -69.59 -22.59 -33.22
#